data_AF-A0A9Q0R8W7-F1
#
_entry.id   AF-A0A9Q0R8W7-F1
#
_cell.length_a   1.000
_cell.length_b   1.000
_cell.length_c   1.000
_cell.angle_alpha   90.00
_cell.angle_beta   90.00
_cell.angle_gamma   90.00
#
_symmetry.space_group_name_H-M   'P 1'
#
loop_
_entity.id
_entity.type
_entity.pdbx_description
1 polymer ?
#
loop_
_entity_poly.entity_id
_entity_poly.type
_entity_poly.pdbx_seq_one_letter_code
_entity_poly.pdbx_strand_id
1 'polypeptide(L)'
;MTKTQNTSQCINDLQSLYITHTYPKWDEILKTWGTNINDLGKYESCLEINKNQIVKLTRYCVLKTKFRDVDVSLGACLPFNCTESELNYFVPKIRSFLPIPENYPISVSCSIEYRKSISFLLIVLFFVFVGMTVVIGTFLHSRILKREEQENPNSNKHPKNLKPNSEKVEKSNDPEKQSLKDNDVLAKNEEMETQEKTSAEFMQLDSSLPMRNLIDNEETNPFEPNIQQEIQSSEEENQHNGLTQSKQGNQEKKKKSGTAKNNWKVEFFLQFSLLKNIPRIATESHNSFKVLHSLRVLSMLWIILGHTYSYFIATAAVGNILGAESLLKRFSFQFVVGAEFGVDLFFVLSGMLAVHSLLAQLKSTNGKVSLVKFYFHRYWRIAPLFLIVIWIGWKFAIQLGNGPMWKLYQESVNKPCSKSWWANAFLITDFYPKWENSCFGHLWYLSLDFQFYLLSPAIIFLFYRNRKFGYFSVFSLMILSFIITASVVSGYNISQSVAAPNSSDYWNKVYVKPWCRITPFLLGMILGFVLYERPENSSRKVRKKLRISLFLFAGFLMTITTFGTYSLYHSDDLNGWNKSENIWFITFSRFAFSLGLLILLYLFLAGYGGSILVFLSSDFWVPFSRATYATYLIHPIIMRTIEADFKASFYWSDSIIAVYFCGFSVLGFAAGFLLSLCFESPLMNFEKIFWEKVGRSLKEQNKNNKE
;
A
#
# COMPACT_ATOMS: atom_id res chain seq x y z
N MET A 1 61.51 25.97 7.81
CA MET A 1 61.12 24.61 8.24
C MET A 1 60.14 24.04 7.23
N THR A 2 60.69 23.34 6.25
CA THR A 2 59.98 22.57 5.22
C THR A 2 59.28 21.38 5.87
N LYS A 3 57.94 21.41 5.90
CA LYS A 3 57.14 20.24 6.24
C LYS A 3 57.22 19.29 5.04
N THR A 4 58.16 18.35 5.06
CA THR A 4 58.11 17.16 4.21
C THR A 4 56.76 16.48 4.44
N GLN A 5 55.83 16.65 3.48
CA GLN A 5 54.66 15.79 3.40
C GLN A 5 55.18 14.37 3.23
N ASN A 6 55.05 13.53 4.26
CA ASN A 6 55.05 12.08 4.04
C ASN A 6 53.93 11.83 3.01
N THR A 7 54.29 11.61 1.75
CA THR A 7 53.34 11.16 0.74
C THR A 7 52.79 9.84 1.24
N SER A 8 51.46 9.78 1.44
CA SER A 8 50.84 8.55 1.89
C SER A 8 51.12 7.44 0.90
N GLN A 9 51.14 6.18 1.36
CA GLN A 9 51.33 5.00 0.51
C GLN A 9 50.35 5.05 -0.69
N CYS A 10 49.14 5.54 -0.49
CA CYS A 10 48.18 5.82 -1.54
C CYS A 10 48.68 6.80 -2.61
N ILE A 11 49.29 7.92 -2.24
CA ILE A 11 49.82 8.88 -3.21
C ILE A 11 50.97 8.26 -4.01
N ASN A 12 51.83 7.47 -3.37
CA ASN A 12 52.90 6.75 -4.07
C ASN A 12 52.33 5.65 -4.99
N ASP A 13 51.28 4.94 -4.57
CA ASP A 13 50.56 3.95 -5.38
C ASP A 13 49.84 4.65 -6.55
N LEU A 14 49.23 5.82 -6.34
CA LEU A 14 48.59 6.65 -7.38
C LEU A 14 49.59 7.35 -8.31
N GLN A 15 50.79 7.68 -7.83
CA GLN A 15 51.87 8.27 -8.62
C GLN A 15 52.65 7.22 -9.40
N SER A 16 52.90 6.02 -8.84
CA SER A 16 53.42 4.87 -9.59
C SER A 16 52.40 4.34 -10.58
N LEU A 17 51.11 4.53 -10.27
CA LEU A 17 50.09 4.57 -11.28
C LEU A 17 50.47 5.65 -12.33
N TYR A 18 50.39 6.94 -12.00
CA TYR A 18 50.48 8.07 -12.95
C TYR A 18 51.77 8.19 -13.80
N ILE A 19 52.94 7.78 -13.28
CA ILE A 19 54.26 8.17 -13.82
C ILE A 19 54.98 7.02 -14.51
N THR A 20 54.90 5.79 -14.00
CA THR A 20 55.86 4.74 -14.36
C THR A 20 55.28 3.57 -15.14
N HIS A 21 53.96 3.46 -15.32
CA HIS A 21 53.30 2.26 -15.88
C HIS A 21 53.73 0.92 -15.20
N THR A 22 54.42 0.99 -14.05
CA THR A 22 55.09 -0.16 -13.40
C THR A 22 54.22 -0.87 -12.38
N TYR A 23 52.96 -0.47 -12.19
CA TYR A 23 52.02 -1.36 -11.52
C TYR A 23 51.85 -2.60 -12.40
N PRO A 24 52.09 -3.82 -11.88
CA PRO A 24 51.95 -5.01 -12.69
C PRO A 24 50.51 -5.05 -13.22
N LYS A 25 50.35 -4.91 -14.53
CA LYS A 25 49.07 -4.95 -15.26
C LYS A 25 48.21 -3.68 -15.20
N TRP A 26 48.83 -2.51 -15.30
CA TRP A 26 48.13 -1.23 -15.50
C TRP A 26 47.03 -1.27 -16.59
N ASP A 27 47.35 -1.84 -17.76
CA ASP A 27 46.39 -2.01 -18.85
C ASP A 27 45.21 -2.92 -18.46
N GLU A 28 45.42 -3.88 -17.57
CA GLU A 28 44.38 -4.78 -17.07
C GLU A 28 43.44 -4.06 -16.09
N ILE A 29 43.97 -3.16 -15.24
CA ILE A 29 43.18 -2.32 -14.34
C ILE A 29 42.31 -1.36 -15.15
N LEU A 30 42.87 -0.64 -16.13
CA LEU A 30 42.09 0.28 -16.98
C LEU A 30 41.01 -0.44 -17.79
N LYS A 31 41.25 -1.69 -18.23
CA LYS A 31 40.23 -2.53 -18.87
C LYS A 31 39.06 -2.90 -17.95
N THR A 32 39.18 -2.71 -16.63
CA THR A 32 38.07 -2.91 -15.68
C THR A 32 37.27 -1.64 -15.40
N TRP A 33 37.79 -0.47 -15.77
CA TRP A 33 37.07 0.79 -15.59
C TRP A 33 35.91 0.90 -16.58
N GLY A 34 34.91 1.72 -16.23
CA GLY A 34 33.86 2.07 -17.16
C GLY A 34 34.42 2.79 -18.37
N THR A 35 33.95 2.41 -19.56
CA THR A 35 34.38 2.99 -20.83
C THR A 35 33.76 4.36 -21.11
N ASN A 36 32.67 4.71 -20.40
CA ASN A 36 32.00 6.01 -20.47
C ASN A 36 31.39 6.41 -19.12
N ILE A 37 30.92 7.65 -19.00
CA ILE A 37 30.39 8.24 -17.75
C ILE A 37 29.19 7.52 -17.11
N ASN A 38 28.55 6.58 -17.80
CA ASN A 38 27.42 5.79 -17.31
C ASN A 38 27.72 4.29 -17.23
N ASP A 39 28.96 3.90 -17.49
CA ASP A 39 29.43 2.53 -17.44
C ASP A 39 30.08 2.26 -16.07
N LEU A 40 29.55 1.26 -15.37
CA LEU A 40 30.15 0.78 -14.12
C LEU A 40 31.39 -0.09 -14.37
N GLY A 41 31.71 -0.42 -15.62
CA GLY A 41 32.85 -1.27 -15.94
C GLY A 41 32.68 -2.68 -15.40
N LYS A 42 33.80 -3.38 -15.20
CA LYS A 42 33.81 -4.79 -14.78
C LYS A 42 34.01 -4.91 -13.27
N TYR A 43 32.90 -4.76 -12.53
CA TYR A 43 32.88 -4.83 -11.06
C TYR A 43 33.58 -6.07 -10.51
N GLU A 44 33.20 -7.27 -10.96
CA GLU A 44 33.76 -8.52 -10.44
C GLU A 44 35.24 -8.67 -10.78
N SER A 45 35.64 -8.35 -12.01
CA SER A 45 37.04 -8.41 -12.44
C SER A 45 37.93 -7.49 -11.60
N CYS A 46 37.47 -6.29 -11.23
CA CYS A 46 38.21 -5.40 -10.34
C CYS A 46 38.44 -6.03 -8.95
N LEU A 47 37.45 -6.75 -8.41
CA LEU A 47 37.56 -7.43 -7.13
C LEU A 47 38.43 -8.69 -7.18
N GLU A 48 38.43 -9.40 -8.31
CA GLU A 48 39.19 -10.64 -8.49
C GLU A 48 40.69 -10.44 -8.63
N ILE A 49 41.14 -9.23 -8.98
CA ILE A 49 42.58 -8.85 -8.92
C ILE A 49 43.15 -9.13 -7.52
N ASN A 50 42.32 -9.05 -6.46
CA ASN A 50 42.72 -9.37 -5.09
C ASN A 50 42.87 -10.87 -4.78
N LYS A 51 42.23 -11.78 -5.53
CA LYS A 51 42.22 -13.22 -5.17
C LYS A 51 43.55 -13.93 -5.45
N ASN A 52 44.39 -13.36 -6.31
CA ASN A 52 45.66 -13.96 -6.70
C ASN A 52 46.85 -13.52 -5.82
N GLN A 53 46.63 -12.69 -4.79
CA GLN A 53 47.68 -12.22 -3.87
C GLN A 53 47.18 -12.13 -2.41
N ILE A 54 48.08 -12.30 -1.44
CA ILE A 54 47.79 -12.23 0.01
C ILE A 54 47.45 -10.79 0.45
N VAL A 55 47.79 -9.78 -0.37
CA VAL A 55 47.58 -8.35 -0.08
C VAL A 55 46.42 -7.82 -0.94
N LYS A 56 45.44 -7.14 -0.31
CA LYS A 56 44.38 -6.43 -1.03
C LYS A 56 44.99 -5.27 -1.82
N LEU A 57 45.07 -5.40 -3.14
CA LEU A 57 45.68 -4.41 -4.03
C LEU A 57 44.66 -3.36 -4.49
N THR A 58 43.42 -3.76 -4.77
CA THR A 58 42.42 -2.89 -5.41
C THR A 58 41.08 -2.87 -4.66
N ARG A 59 40.32 -1.81 -4.87
CA ARG A 59 38.93 -1.66 -4.46
C ARG A 59 38.14 -0.99 -5.57
N TYR A 60 36.87 -1.33 -5.66
CA TYR A 60 35.96 -0.71 -6.62
C TYR A 60 35.33 0.55 -6.03
N CYS A 61 35.36 1.65 -6.76
CA CYS A 61 34.77 2.92 -6.38
C CYS A 61 33.84 3.45 -7.48
N VAL A 62 32.72 4.05 -7.06
CA VAL A 62 31.81 4.78 -7.93
C VAL A 62 32.14 6.26 -7.83
N LEU A 63 32.43 6.85 -8.98
CA LEU A 63 32.60 8.29 -9.16
C LEU A 63 31.25 8.86 -9.57
N LYS A 64 30.66 9.71 -8.72
CA LYS A 64 29.38 10.37 -8.99
C LYS A 64 29.59 11.85 -9.30
N THR A 65 28.99 12.30 -10.38
CA THR A 65 28.96 13.72 -10.76
C THR A 65 27.56 14.10 -11.23
N LYS A 66 27.26 15.39 -11.25
CA LYS A 66 26.03 15.92 -11.83
C LYS A 66 26.32 16.50 -13.19
N PHE A 67 25.58 16.10 -14.22
CA PHE A 67 25.64 16.71 -15.54
C PHE A 67 24.25 17.21 -15.90
N ARG A 68 24.09 18.54 -16.06
CA ARG A 68 22.80 19.20 -16.32
C ARG A 68 21.68 18.70 -15.37
N ASP A 69 21.97 18.69 -14.07
CA ASP A 69 21.08 18.20 -13.00
C ASP A 69 20.75 16.70 -12.98
N VAL A 70 21.37 15.90 -13.85
CA VAL A 70 21.26 14.44 -13.84
C VAL A 70 22.46 13.83 -13.13
N ASP A 71 22.20 12.91 -12.19
CA ASP A 71 23.25 12.15 -11.52
C ASP A 71 23.85 11.11 -12.47
N VAL A 72 25.16 11.20 -12.67
CA VAL A 72 25.94 10.35 -13.57
C VAL A 72 26.97 9.58 -12.74
N SER A 73 27.14 8.30 -13.04
CA SER A 73 27.95 7.38 -12.23
C SER A 73 28.92 6.57 -13.09
N LEU A 74 30.21 6.67 -12.78
CA LEU A 74 31.29 5.95 -13.44
C LEU A 74 31.95 4.97 -12.45
N GLY A 75 32.19 3.74 -12.89
CA GLY A 75 32.96 2.75 -12.13
C GLY A 75 34.47 2.90 -12.32
N ALA A 76 35.22 2.94 -11.22
CA ALA A 76 36.69 3.00 -11.22
C ALA A 76 37.29 1.98 -10.25
N CYS A 77 38.36 1.30 -10.68
CA CYS A 77 39.13 0.37 -9.86
C CYS A 77 40.39 1.07 -9.34
N LEU A 78 40.47 1.29 -8.02
CA LEU A 78 41.50 2.11 -7.38
C LEU A 78 42.26 1.34 -6.28
N PRO A 79 43.48 1.75 -5.90
CA PRO A 79 44.24 1.07 -4.85
C PRO A 79 43.50 1.01 -3.50
N PHE A 80 43.63 -0.13 -2.80
CA PHE A 80 42.93 -0.37 -1.53
C PHE A 80 43.36 0.58 -0.40
N ASN A 81 44.66 0.94 -0.35
CA ASN A 81 45.28 1.76 0.70
C ASN A 81 44.83 3.22 0.70
N CYS A 82 44.14 3.68 -0.34
CA CYS A 82 43.65 5.05 -0.42
C CYS A 82 42.48 5.29 0.52
N THR A 83 42.39 6.48 1.12
CA THR A 83 41.17 6.96 1.78
C THR A 83 40.29 7.70 0.78
N GLU A 84 38.99 7.86 1.07
CA GLU A 84 38.10 8.64 0.19
C GLU A 84 38.54 10.11 0.08
N SER A 85 39.08 10.68 1.16
CA SER A 85 39.65 12.03 1.18
C SER A 85 40.85 12.20 0.24
N GLU A 86 41.73 11.20 0.20
CA GLU A 86 42.90 11.22 -0.70
C GLU A 86 42.49 11.06 -2.17
N LEU A 87 41.48 10.23 -2.43
CA LEU A 87 40.93 10.08 -3.78
C LEU A 87 40.27 11.37 -4.26
N ASN A 88 39.49 12.06 -3.42
CA ASN A 88 38.89 13.35 -3.75
C ASN A 88 39.95 14.41 -4.14
N TYR A 89 41.14 14.36 -3.53
CA TYR A 89 42.26 15.24 -3.90
C TYR A 89 42.86 14.88 -5.28
N PHE A 90 42.83 13.61 -5.65
CA PHE A 90 43.40 13.11 -6.92
C PHE A 90 42.42 13.13 -8.10
N VAL A 91 41.12 13.29 -7.84
CA VAL A 91 40.05 13.42 -8.84
C VAL A 91 40.38 14.41 -9.97
N PRO A 92 40.89 15.64 -9.72
CA PRO A 92 41.24 16.58 -10.79
C PRO A 92 42.33 16.05 -11.73
N LYS A 93 43.23 15.19 -11.25
CA LYS A 93 44.27 14.54 -12.07
C LYS A 93 43.74 13.35 -12.88
N ILE A 94 42.79 12.59 -12.33
CA ILE A 94 42.12 11.49 -13.06
C ILE A 94 41.25 12.03 -14.20
N ARG A 95 40.81 13.29 -14.10
CA ARG A 95 39.97 13.97 -15.07
C ARG A 95 40.54 14.01 -16.50
N SER A 96 41.87 13.98 -16.68
CA SER A 96 42.47 13.96 -18.02
C SER A 96 42.14 12.70 -18.84
N PHE A 97 41.72 11.62 -18.16
CA PHE A 97 41.35 10.35 -18.79
C PHE A 97 39.83 10.14 -18.86
N LEU A 98 39.04 11.02 -18.25
CA LEU A 98 37.59 10.91 -18.18
C LEU A 98 36.92 11.96 -19.05
N PRO A 99 35.87 11.62 -19.82
CA PRO A 99 35.13 12.59 -20.61
C PRO A 99 34.15 13.40 -19.73
N ILE A 100 34.67 14.10 -18.71
CA ILE A 100 33.89 14.91 -17.76
C ILE A 100 34.31 16.39 -17.86
N PRO A 101 33.39 17.34 -18.15
CA PRO A 101 33.70 18.76 -18.23
C PRO A 101 34.25 19.35 -16.91
N GLU A 102 35.07 20.40 -17.02
CA GLU A 102 35.80 20.96 -15.88
C GLU A 102 34.92 21.57 -14.76
N ASN A 103 33.67 21.90 -15.07
CA ASN A 103 32.79 22.66 -14.17
C ASN A 103 31.99 21.80 -13.17
N TYR A 104 32.08 20.47 -13.22
CA TYR A 104 31.23 19.60 -12.39
C TYR A 104 31.98 18.92 -11.24
N PRO A 105 31.50 19.01 -9.99
CA PRO A 105 32.12 18.34 -8.85
C PRO A 105 31.95 16.81 -8.98
N ILE A 106 32.99 16.06 -8.57
CA ILE A 106 32.97 14.61 -8.54
C ILE A 106 33.09 14.15 -7.09
N SER A 107 32.17 13.30 -6.68
CA SER A 107 32.17 12.62 -5.38
C SER A 107 32.62 11.18 -5.57
N VAL A 108 33.50 10.70 -4.71
CA VAL A 108 34.00 9.32 -4.76
C VAL A 108 33.38 8.52 -3.63
N SER A 109 32.73 7.40 -3.97
CA SER A 109 32.22 6.44 -2.99
C SER A 109 32.82 5.07 -3.27
N CYS A 110 33.65 4.58 -2.35
CA CYS A 110 34.34 3.30 -2.53
C CYS A 110 33.62 2.16 -1.84
N SER A 111 33.29 1.10 -2.58
CA SER A 111 32.74 -0.13 -2.02
C SER A 111 33.75 -0.74 -1.05
N ILE A 112 33.28 -1.09 0.14
CA ILE A 112 34.06 -1.82 1.13
C ILE A 112 33.39 -3.18 1.29
N GLU A 113 34.20 -4.23 1.35
CA GLU A 113 33.73 -5.57 1.69
C GLU A 113 33.13 -5.54 3.10
N TYR A 114 31.80 -5.45 3.16
CA TYR A 114 31.09 -5.27 4.42
C TYR A 114 30.87 -6.63 5.09
N ARG A 115 31.43 -6.81 6.28
CA ARG A 115 31.13 -7.98 7.12
C ARG A 115 29.73 -7.81 7.71
N LYS A 116 28.87 -8.81 7.52
CA LYS A 116 27.54 -8.85 8.15
C LYS A 116 27.68 -8.63 9.66
N SER A 117 26.89 -7.70 10.20
CA SER A 117 26.93 -7.34 11.61
C SER A 117 26.29 -8.44 12.47
N ILE A 118 26.65 -8.52 13.77
CA ILE A 118 25.93 -9.34 14.75
C ILE A 118 24.43 -9.03 14.74
N SER A 119 24.06 -7.77 14.48
CA SER A 119 22.67 -7.36 14.32
C SER A 119 21.96 -8.11 13.18
N PHE A 120 22.65 -8.48 12.10
CA PHE A 120 22.07 -9.28 11.03
C PHE A 120 21.60 -10.65 11.52
N LEU A 121 22.47 -11.33 12.28
CA LEU A 121 22.16 -12.66 12.81
C LEU A 121 20.94 -12.61 13.74
N LEU A 122 20.88 -11.60 14.61
CA LEU A 122 19.73 -11.39 15.49
C LEU A 122 18.43 -11.14 14.71
N ILE A 123 18.49 -10.43 13.59
CA ILE A 123 17.33 -10.21 12.71
C ILE A 123 16.88 -11.51 12.05
N VAL A 124 17.82 -12.31 11.54
CA VAL A 124 17.50 -13.63 10.96
C VAL A 124 16.85 -14.52 12.02
N LEU A 125 17.40 -14.56 13.23
CA LEU A 125 16.81 -15.30 14.36
C LEU A 125 15.41 -14.79 14.71
N PHE A 126 15.15 -13.49 14.64
CA PHE A 126 13.81 -12.92 14.85
C PHE A 126 12.81 -13.43 13.79
N PHE A 127 13.18 -13.45 12.51
CA PHE A 127 12.31 -14.00 11.47
C PHE A 127 12.08 -15.50 11.60
N VAL A 128 13.12 -16.26 11.97
CA VAL A 128 12.98 -17.68 12.28
C VAL A 128 12.03 -17.89 13.45
N PHE A 129 12.13 -17.08 14.51
CA PHE A 129 11.22 -17.11 15.65
C PHE A 129 9.76 -16.84 15.23
N VAL A 130 9.51 -15.80 14.41
CA VAL A 130 8.18 -15.51 13.88
C VAL A 130 7.67 -16.66 13.01
N GLY A 131 8.51 -17.27 12.18
CA GLY A 131 8.15 -18.47 11.41
C GLY A 131 7.73 -19.62 12.34
N MET A 132 8.48 -19.85 13.41
CA MET A 132 8.16 -20.87 14.41
C MET A 132 6.84 -20.58 15.14
N THR A 133 6.52 -19.33 15.49
CA THR A 133 5.24 -19.01 16.13
C THR A 133 4.05 -19.29 15.21
N VAL A 134 4.18 -19.02 13.91
CA VAL A 134 3.18 -19.34 12.88
C VAL A 134 2.99 -20.85 12.75
N VAL A 135 4.08 -21.62 12.69
CA VAL A 135 4.03 -23.09 12.60
C VAL A 135 3.37 -23.69 13.84
N ILE A 136 3.82 -23.29 15.04
CA ILE A 136 3.26 -23.74 16.32
C ILE A 136 1.78 -23.38 16.43
N GLY A 137 1.41 -22.13 16.12
CA GLY A 137 0.03 -21.68 16.14
C GLY A 137 -0.88 -22.45 15.19
N THR A 138 -0.38 -22.76 14.00
CA THR A 138 -1.10 -23.56 13.00
C THR A 138 -1.28 -25.01 13.44
N PHE A 139 -0.23 -25.62 13.99
CA PHE A 139 -0.28 -26.97 14.53
C PHE A 139 -1.26 -27.09 15.71
N LEU A 140 -1.20 -26.15 16.66
CA LEU A 140 -2.12 -26.10 17.81
C LEU A 140 -3.58 -25.98 17.34
N HIS A 141 -3.85 -25.08 16.39
CA HIS A 141 -5.20 -24.91 15.84
C HIS A 141 -5.70 -26.18 15.16
N SER A 142 -4.85 -26.85 14.35
CA SER A 142 -5.20 -28.13 13.72
C SER A 142 -5.53 -29.22 14.75
N ARG A 143 -4.78 -29.29 15.86
CA ARG A 143 -5.06 -30.23 16.95
C ARG A 143 -6.38 -29.94 17.66
N ILE A 144 -6.73 -28.68 17.84
CA ILE A 144 -8.02 -28.27 18.44
C ILE A 144 -9.17 -28.69 17.53
N LEU A 145 -9.10 -28.37 16.22
CA LEU A 145 -10.15 -28.74 15.26
C LEU A 145 -10.35 -30.27 15.21
N LYS A 146 -9.27 -31.05 15.21
CA LYS A 146 -9.37 -32.53 15.26
C LYS A 146 -10.02 -33.05 16.54
N ARG A 147 -9.80 -32.41 17.69
CA ARG A 147 -10.46 -32.78 18.96
C ARG A 147 -11.94 -32.43 18.91
N GLU A 148 -12.29 -31.25 18.40
CA GLU A 148 -13.69 -30.83 18.25
C GLU A 148 -14.46 -31.76 17.30
N GLU A 149 -13.84 -32.24 16.21
CA GLU A 149 -14.42 -33.25 15.32
C GLU A 149 -14.61 -34.62 16.00
N GLN A 150 -13.69 -35.03 16.88
CA GLN A 150 -13.79 -36.30 17.63
C GLN A 150 -14.83 -36.24 18.76
N GLU A 151 -14.99 -35.08 19.41
CA GLU A 151 -15.97 -34.87 20.49
C GLU A 151 -17.40 -34.63 19.96
N ASN A 152 -17.54 -34.27 18.68
CA ASN A 152 -18.84 -33.93 18.10
C ASN A 152 -18.99 -34.41 16.63
N PRO A 153 -18.95 -35.74 16.37
CA PRO A 153 -18.95 -36.31 15.02
C PRO A 153 -20.22 -35.98 14.18
N ASN A 154 -21.30 -35.52 14.82
CA ASN A 154 -22.57 -35.18 14.16
C ASN A 154 -22.79 -33.68 13.91
N SER A 155 -21.88 -32.76 14.30
CA SER A 155 -22.12 -31.31 14.14
C SER A 155 -21.63 -30.69 12.83
N ASN A 156 -20.89 -31.43 11.99
CA ASN A 156 -20.39 -30.96 10.70
C ASN A 156 -20.97 -31.77 9.53
N LYS A 157 -22.27 -31.60 9.28
CA LYS A 157 -22.83 -31.76 7.92
C LYS A 157 -22.96 -30.37 7.30
N HIS A 158 -21.88 -29.87 6.70
CA HIS A 158 -21.96 -28.85 5.65
C HIS A 158 -21.27 -29.40 4.38
N PRO A 159 -21.72 -28.98 3.18
CA PRO A 159 -21.73 -29.83 2.00
C PRO A 159 -20.35 -29.93 1.35
N LYS A 160 -19.78 -31.14 1.35
CA LYS A 160 -18.74 -31.52 0.38
C LYS A 160 -19.43 -31.89 -0.93
N ASN A 161 -19.72 -30.90 -1.78
CA ASN A 161 -19.91 -31.13 -3.21
C ASN A 161 -18.92 -30.29 -4.00
N LEU A 162 -17.68 -30.78 -4.02
CA LEU A 162 -16.70 -30.54 -5.08
C LEU A 162 -16.04 -31.89 -5.31
N LYS A 163 -16.68 -32.74 -6.12
CA LYS A 163 -15.98 -33.78 -6.87
C LYS A 163 -15.98 -33.36 -8.35
N PRO A 164 -14.85 -33.52 -9.05
CA PRO A 164 -14.77 -33.25 -10.48
C PRO A 164 -15.46 -34.40 -11.23
N ASN A 165 -16.41 -34.07 -12.11
CA ASN A 165 -16.93 -35.02 -13.09
C ASN A 165 -15.78 -35.38 -14.04
N SER A 166 -15.33 -36.63 -13.94
CA SER A 166 -14.67 -37.33 -15.05
C SER A 166 -15.75 -38.20 -15.68
N GLU A 167 -16.26 -37.78 -16.83
CA GLU A 167 -17.12 -38.61 -17.66
C GLU A 167 -16.27 -39.75 -18.24
N LYS A 168 -16.51 -40.96 -17.73
CA LYS A 168 -16.21 -42.19 -18.46
C LYS A 168 -17.34 -42.42 -19.45
N VAL A 169 -16.93 -42.47 -20.71
CA VAL A 169 -17.62 -43.06 -21.84
C VAL A 169 -18.12 -44.46 -21.47
N GLU A 170 -19.42 -44.70 -21.59
CA GLU A 170 -19.92 -46.04 -21.89
C GLU A 170 -21.21 -45.96 -22.72
N LYS A 171 -21.18 -46.73 -23.81
CA LYS A 171 -22.15 -46.78 -24.91
C LYS A 171 -23.44 -47.48 -24.45
N SER A 172 -24.58 -47.00 -24.94
CA SER A 172 -25.69 -47.90 -25.31
C SER A 172 -26.49 -47.30 -26.47
N ASN A 173 -26.73 -48.17 -27.45
CA ASN A 173 -27.57 -48.00 -28.64
C ASN A 173 -29.05 -47.83 -28.18
N ASP A 174 -29.95 -47.12 -28.86
CA ASP A 174 -30.42 -47.33 -30.23
C ASP A 174 -31.24 -46.10 -30.72
N PRO A 175 -31.50 -45.99 -32.04
CA PRO A 175 -32.02 -44.81 -32.72
C PRO A 175 -33.51 -44.90 -33.03
N GLU A 176 -34.25 -43.77 -33.03
CA GLU A 176 -35.31 -43.48 -34.02
C GLU A 176 -36.02 -42.12 -33.81
N LYS A 177 -36.38 -41.50 -34.95
CA LYS A 177 -37.30 -40.35 -35.16
C LYS A 177 -36.75 -38.97 -34.77
N GLN A 178 -36.22 -38.14 -35.68
CA GLN A 178 -36.68 -37.66 -36.99
C GLN A 178 -37.87 -36.67 -36.93
N SER A 179 -37.51 -35.38 -37.02
CA SER A 179 -38.10 -34.34 -37.89
C SER A 179 -39.21 -33.40 -37.40
N LEU A 180 -39.04 -32.12 -37.82
CA LEU A 180 -40.02 -31.13 -38.29
C LEU A 180 -40.29 -29.86 -37.45
N LYS A 181 -39.77 -28.75 -38.00
CA LYS A 181 -40.43 -27.46 -38.39
C LYS A 181 -40.85 -26.43 -37.34
N ASP A 182 -40.15 -25.28 -37.39
CA ASP A 182 -40.63 -23.98 -37.89
C ASP A 182 -42.12 -23.58 -37.70
N ASN A 183 -42.39 -22.53 -36.90
CA ASN A 183 -42.79 -21.19 -37.37
C ASN A 183 -43.51 -20.34 -36.29
N ASP A 184 -43.00 -19.10 -36.15
CA ASP A 184 -43.67 -17.79 -36.04
C ASP A 184 -44.85 -17.43 -35.11
N VAL A 185 -44.77 -16.17 -34.66
CA VAL A 185 -45.84 -15.14 -34.49
C VAL A 185 -46.13 -14.60 -33.06
N LEU A 186 -45.73 -13.33 -32.90
CA LEU A 186 -46.30 -12.17 -32.18
C LEU A 186 -46.90 -12.25 -30.75
N ALA A 187 -46.25 -11.46 -29.89
CA ALA A 187 -46.75 -10.24 -29.23
C ALA A 187 -47.70 -10.29 -28.00
N LYS A 188 -47.14 -9.67 -26.94
CA LYS A 188 -47.72 -8.74 -25.95
C LYS A 188 -48.45 -9.26 -24.71
N ASN A 189 -47.81 -8.86 -23.60
CA ASN A 189 -48.34 -8.26 -22.37
C ASN A 189 -48.38 -9.13 -21.10
N GLU A 190 -47.65 -8.59 -20.11
CA GLU A 190 -47.92 -8.58 -18.66
C GLU A 190 -47.88 -9.93 -17.93
N GLU A 191 -47.43 -10.05 -16.69
CA GLU A 191 -46.50 -9.36 -15.78
C GLU A 191 -46.44 -10.29 -14.55
N MET A 192 -45.42 -10.14 -13.71
CA MET A 192 -45.36 -10.66 -12.32
C MET A 192 -45.39 -12.18 -12.09
N GLU A 193 -44.21 -12.72 -11.75
CA GLU A 193 -43.93 -13.35 -10.45
C GLU A 193 -42.68 -14.23 -10.60
N THR A 194 -41.50 -13.66 -10.29
CA THR A 194 -40.30 -14.38 -9.79
C THR A 194 -39.08 -13.45 -9.82
N GLN A 195 -39.17 -12.28 -9.19
CA GLN A 195 -37.97 -11.46 -8.89
C GLN A 195 -38.03 -10.71 -7.54
N GLU A 196 -38.99 -11.06 -6.68
CA GLU A 196 -39.26 -10.33 -5.44
C GLU A 196 -38.72 -10.99 -4.15
N LYS A 197 -37.86 -12.02 -4.25
CA LYS A 197 -37.31 -12.72 -3.07
C LYS A 197 -35.81 -12.55 -2.81
N THR A 198 -35.12 -11.65 -3.50
CA THR A 198 -33.68 -11.39 -3.27
C THR A 198 -33.33 -10.00 -2.71
N SER A 199 -34.34 -9.22 -2.30
CA SER A 199 -34.15 -7.82 -1.86
C SER A 199 -34.44 -7.56 -0.37
N ALA A 200 -34.75 -8.56 0.46
CA ALA A 200 -35.25 -8.35 1.82
C ALA A 200 -34.36 -8.86 2.99
N GLU A 201 -33.17 -9.42 2.76
CA GLU A 201 -32.31 -9.96 3.85
C GLU A 201 -30.85 -9.46 3.82
N PHE A 202 -30.64 -8.22 3.37
CA PHE A 202 -29.31 -7.62 3.28
C PHE A 202 -29.07 -6.54 4.35
N MET A 203 -29.05 -6.90 5.64
CA MET A 203 -28.56 -5.96 6.66
C MET A 203 -28.09 -6.62 7.97
N GLN A 204 -26.82 -7.05 8.00
CA GLN A 204 -26.02 -7.13 9.24
C GLN A 204 -24.54 -6.86 8.89
N LEU A 205 -24.11 -5.60 9.03
CA LEU A 205 -22.72 -5.16 8.80
C LEU A 205 -21.92 -5.23 10.11
N ASP A 206 -20.90 -6.08 10.16
CA ASP A 206 -19.92 -6.07 11.24
C ASP A 206 -18.56 -5.51 10.78
N SER A 207 -18.27 -4.30 11.25
CA SER A 207 -16.92 -3.77 11.39
C SER A 207 -16.20 -4.47 12.54
N SER A 208 -15.99 -5.78 12.43
CA SER A 208 -15.25 -6.58 13.39
C SER A 208 -15.38 -6.19 14.89
N LEU A 209 -16.58 -6.25 15.45
CA LEU A 209 -16.87 -6.31 16.89
C LEU A 209 -18.23 -7.03 17.08
N PRO A 210 -18.31 -8.10 17.91
CA PRO A 210 -19.56 -8.82 18.10
C PRO A 210 -20.62 -7.95 18.79
N MET A 211 -21.78 -7.84 18.13
CA MET A 211 -23.05 -7.36 18.69
C MET A 211 -23.38 -8.10 19.99
N ARG A 212 -23.71 -7.34 21.05
CA ARG A 212 -24.21 -7.88 22.31
C ARG A 212 -25.56 -7.24 22.59
N ASN A 213 -26.60 -8.07 22.63
CA ASN A 213 -27.93 -7.74 23.11
C ASN A 213 -27.84 -7.24 24.56
N LEU A 214 -28.41 -6.07 24.83
CA LEU A 214 -28.86 -5.64 26.15
C LEU A 214 -30.32 -5.25 25.96
N ILE A 215 -31.21 -6.18 26.33
CA ILE A 215 -32.61 -5.90 26.62
C ILE A 215 -32.62 -5.74 28.14
N ASP A 216 -32.89 -4.54 28.61
CA ASP A 216 -33.51 -4.31 29.92
C ASP A 216 -34.54 -3.20 29.68
N ASN A 217 -35.81 -3.59 29.68
CA ASN A 217 -36.96 -2.69 29.75
C ASN A 217 -37.29 -2.50 31.24
N GLU A 218 -37.38 -1.26 31.69
CA GLU A 218 -38.24 -0.88 32.82
C GLU A 218 -39.05 0.36 32.40
N GLU A 219 -40.33 0.08 32.15
CA GLU A 219 -41.55 0.84 32.45
C GLU A 219 -41.54 2.38 32.42
N THR A 220 -42.43 2.95 31.60
CA THR A 220 -43.67 3.60 32.07
C THR A 220 -44.58 3.99 30.89
N ASN A 221 -45.77 3.39 30.87
CA ASN A 221 -46.98 3.78 30.11
C ASN A 221 -47.66 4.99 30.83
N PRO A 222 -48.81 5.59 30.39
CA PRO A 222 -49.79 5.15 29.37
C PRO A 222 -50.35 6.27 28.46
N PHE A 223 -51.12 5.92 27.40
CA PHE A 223 -52.42 6.52 27.03
C PHE A 223 -53.06 5.76 25.84
N GLU A 224 -54.08 4.93 26.15
CA GLU A 224 -55.38 4.62 25.47
C GLU A 224 -55.55 4.52 23.91
N PRO A 225 -56.68 3.93 23.40
CA PRO A 225 -57.40 2.72 23.79
C PRO A 225 -57.88 1.82 22.60
N ASN A 226 -58.31 0.59 22.95
CA ASN A 226 -59.39 -0.25 22.38
C ASN A 226 -59.56 -0.50 20.87
N ILE A 227 -59.70 -1.80 20.53
CA ILE A 227 -60.86 -2.49 19.90
C ILE A 227 -60.45 -3.99 19.78
N GLN A 228 -60.98 -4.90 20.62
CA GLN A 228 -62.04 -5.89 20.29
C GLN A 228 -61.77 -6.66 18.99
N GLN A 229 -61.96 -7.96 18.82
CA GLN A 229 -62.45 -9.11 19.59
C GLN A 229 -62.28 -10.27 18.57
N GLU A 230 -61.94 -11.47 19.00
CA GLU A 230 -62.70 -12.71 18.68
C GLU A 230 -61.88 -14.00 18.83
N ILE A 231 -62.37 -14.79 19.80
CA ILE A 231 -62.62 -16.24 19.75
C ILE A 231 -61.46 -17.19 20.13
N GLN A 232 -61.56 -17.59 21.41
CA GLN A 232 -61.14 -18.86 22.00
C GLN A 232 -61.77 -20.07 21.29
N SER A 233 -61.08 -21.22 21.25
CA SER A 233 -61.48 -22.46 21.98
C SER A 233 -60.72 -23.71 21.52
N SER A 234 -60.69 -24.70 22.41
CA SER A 234 -60.09 -26.07 22.38
C SER A 234 -58.59 -26.15 22.76
N GLU A 235 -58.28 -26.26 24.06
CA GLU A 235 -58.17 -27.50 24.87
C GLU A 235 -56.83 -28.23 24.59
N GLU A 236 -55.80 -28.08 25.42
CA GLU A 236 -55.58 -28.77 26.72
C GLU A 236 -55.78 -30.28 26.67
N GLU A 237 -54.69 -31.03 26.44
CA GLU A 237 -54.23 -32.08 27.38
C GLU A 237 -52.85 -32.63 26.97
N ASN A 238 -51.82 -32.28 27.74
CA ASN A 238 -50.82 -33.18 28.32
C ASN A 238 -49.60 -32.39 28.79
N GLN A 239 -49.71 -31.82 29.99
CA GLN A 239 -48.55 -31.52 30.83
C GLN A 239 -48.01 -32.81 31.47
N HIS A 240 -46.73 -32.77 31.80
CA HIS A 240 -45.98 -33.66 32.68
C HIS A 240 -45.44 -34.96 32.09
N ASN A 241 -44.21 -34.89 31.58
CA ASN A 241 -43.03 -35.45 32.27
C ASN A 241 -41.75 -35.18 31.47
N GLY A 242 -40.67 -34.70 32.13
CA GLY A 242 -39.34 -34.62 31.52
C GLY A 242 -38.52 -33.35 31.78
N LEU A 243 -38.83 -32.58 32.83
CA LEU A 243 -38.07 -31.38 33.21
C LEU A 243 -36.92 -31.73 34.18
N THR A 244 -36.05 -32.69 33.83
CA THR A 244 -34.87 -33.04 34.65
C THR A 244 -33.71 -33.71 33.90
N GLN A 245 -33.56 -33.53 32.58
CA GLN A 245 -32.36 -34.01 31.85
C GLN A 245 -31.67 -33.00 30.92
N SER A 246 -32.20 -31.79 30.71
CA SER A 246 -31.58 -30.81 29.79
C SER A 246 -30.63 -29.80 30.46
N LYS A 247 -30.55 -29.75 31.80
CA LYS A 247 -29.70 -28.78 32.53
C LYS A 247 -28.32 -29.32 32.95
N GLN A 248 -28.13 -30.63 33.09
CA GLN A 248 -26.79 -31.21 33.39
C GLN A 248 -25.93 -31.43 32.13
N GLY A 249 -26.53 -31.77 30.98
CA GLY A 249 -25.79 -31.94 29.71
C GLY A 249 -25.22 -30.63 29.12
N ASN A 250 -25.84 -29.49 29.43
CA ASN A 250 -25.41 -28.18 28.93
C ASN A 250 -24.37 -27.47 29.84
N GLN A 251 -24.25 -27.88 31.11
CA GLN A 251 -23.18 -27.41 31.99
C GLN A 251 -21.89 -28.22 31.83
N GLU A 252 -21.96 -29.52 31.51
CA GLU A 252 -20.76 -30.33 31.23
C GLU A 252 -20.16 -30.05 29.84
N LYS A 253 -20.97 -29.80 28.80
CA LYS A 253 -20.46 -29.38 27.48
C LYS A 253 -19.81 -27.99 27.49
N LYS A 254 -20.28 -27.06 28.34
CA LYS A 254 -19.60 -25.77 28.58
C LYS A 254 -18.35 -25.89 29.47
N LYS A 255 -18.28 -26.87 30.38
CA LYS A 255 -17.10 -27.09 31.25
C LYS A 255 -15.93 -27.79 30.54
N LYS A 256 -16.16 -28.69 29.58
CA LYS A 256 -15.08 -29.46 28.92
C LYS A 256 -14.49 -28.78 27.67
N SER A 257 -15.26 -27.97 26.94
CA SER A 257 -14.72 -27.09 25.87
C SER A 257 -13.93 -25.87 26.40
N GLY A 258 -14.00 -25.59 27.70
CA GLY A 258 -13.41 -24.40 28.34
C GLY A 258 -11.94 -24.54 28.76
N THR A 259 -11.38 -25.75 28.81
CA THR A 259 -10.06 -26.00 29.40
C THR A 259 -8.89 -25.58 28.50
N ALA A 260 -9.04 -25.59 27.18
CA ALA A 260 -8.01 -25.10 26.25
C ALA A 260 -8.08 -23.58 25.99
N LYS A 261 -9.26 -22.96 26.14
CA LYS A 261 -9.49 -21.52 25.91
C LYS A 261 -8.98 -20.62 27.04
N ASN A 262 -8.69 -21.16 28.22
CA ASN A 262 -8.23 -20.38 29.38
C ASN A 262 -6.70 -20.30 29.52
N ASN A 263 -5.91 -20.94 28.65
CA ASN A 263 -4.46 -20.79 28.67
C ASN A 263 -4.03 -19.65 27.73
N TRP A 264 -3.59 -18.53 28.30
CA TRP A 264 -3.14 -17.35 27.55
C TRP A 264 -2.03 -17.67 26.53
N LYS A 265 -1.20 -18.69 26.79
CA LYS A 265 -0.15 -19.12 25.84
C LYS A 265 -0.76 -19.73 24.58
N VAL A 266 -1.78 -20.59 24.74
CA VAL A 266 -2.52 -21.18 23.61
C VAL A 266 -3.27 -20.07 22.86
N GLU A 267 -3.94 -19.17 23.58
CA GLU A 267 -4.62 -18.00 22.99
C GLU A 267 -3.65 -17.14 22.17
N PHE A 268 -2.43 -16.91 22.64
CA PHE A 268 -1.39 -16.17 21.92
C PHE A 268 -1.01 -16.83 20.59
N PHE A 269 -0.60 -18.11 20.61
CA PHE A 269 -0.17 -18.81 19.40
C PHE A 269 -1.31 -18.97 18.37
N LEU A 270 -2.57 -19.10 18.82
CA LEU A 270 -3.72 -19.19 17.90
C LEU A 270 -3.92 -17.92 17.05
N GLN A 271 -3.41 -16.76 17.47
CA GLN A 271 -3.51 -15.55 16.65
C GLN A 271 -2.61 -15.57 15.41
N PHE A 272 -1.56 -16.40 15.44
CA PHE A 272 -0.62 -16.62 14.33
C PHE A 272 -1.01 -17.79 13.41
N SER A 273 -2.12 -18.49 13.69
CA SER A 273 -2.52 -19.65 12.91
C SER A 273 -2.89 -19.30 11.46
N LEU A 274 -2.25 -20.00 10.50
CA LEU A 274 -2.56 -19.88 9.07
C LEU A 274 -3.98 -20.36 8.75
N LEU A 275 -4.45 -21.44 9.40
CA LEU A 275 -5.82 -21.94 9.23
C LEU A 275 -6.88 -20.90 9.60
N LYS A 276 -6.54 -19.97 10.52
CA LYS A 276 -7.42 -18.86 10.90
C LYS A 276 -7.26 -17.66 9.96
N ASN A 277 -6.02 -17.28 9.65
CA ASN A 277 -5.72 -16.02 8.97
C ASN A 277 -5.86 -16.11 7.45
N ILE A 278 -5.54 -17.26 6.82
CA ILE A 278 -5.64 -17.41 5.36
C ILE A 278 -7.08 -17.28 4.87
N PRO A 279 -8.09 -18.01 5.40
CA PRO A 279 -9.48 -17.84 4.97
C PRO A 279 -9.93 -16.40 5.18
N ARG A 280 -9.58 -15.80 6.32
CA ARG A 280 -9.92 -14.41 6.59
C ARG A 280 -9.37 -13.45 5.55
N ILE A 281 -8.19 -13.67 4.98
CA ILE A 281 -7.62 -12.81 3.93
C ILE A 281 -8.19 -13.18 2.55
N ALA A 282 -8.43 -14.46 2.28
CA ALA A 282 -8.84 -14.96 0.97
C ALA A 282 -10.34 -14.82 0.71
N THR A 283 -11.18 -14.82 1.75
CA THR A 283 -12.64 -14.77 1.62
C THR A 283 -13.18 -13.37 1.84
N GLU A 284 -14.24 -13.03 1.13
CA GLU A 284 -15.00 -11.81 1.36
C GLU A 284 -15.69 -11.83 2.74
N SER A 285 -15.90 -10.65 3.33
CA SER A 285 -16.90 -10.49 4.39
C SER A 285 -18.25 -10.17 3.75
N HIS A 286 -19.33 -10.80 4.19
CA HIS A 286 -20.68 -10.37 3.83
C HIS A 286 -20.80 -8.85 4.07
N ASN A 287 -21.07 -8.08 3.01
CA ASN A 287 -21.23 -6.61 2.99
C ASN A 287 -20.00 -5.74 2.67
N SER A 288 -19.01 -6.21 1.90
CA SER A 288 -17.96 -5.33 1.37
C SER A 288 -18.37 -4.67 0.05
N PHE A 289 -17.93 -3.43 -0.18
CA PHE A 289 -18.03 -2.79 -1.48
C PHE A 289 -17.05 -3.48 -2.46
N LYS A 290 -17.49 -4.54 -3.15
CA LYS A 290 -16.63 -5.40 -3.99
C LYS A 290 -15.73 -4.64 -4.96
N VAL A 291 -16.27 -3.61 -5.62
CA VAL A 291 -15.54 -2.75 -6.57
C VAL A 291 -14.30 -2.07 -5.93
N LEU A 292 -14.29 -1.83 -4.62
CA LEU A 292 -13.14 -1.22 -3.97
C LEU A 292 -11.92 -2.14 -3.94
N HIS A 293 -12.13 -3.45 -3.99
CA HIS A 293 -11.03 -4.41 -3.98
C HIS A 293 -10.20 -4.30 -5.26
N SER A 294 -10.86 -4.34 -6.43
CA SER A 294 -10.19 -4.18 -7.72
C SER A 294 -9.53 -2.82 -7.88
N LEU A 295 -10.22 -1.73 -7.54
CA LEU A 295 -9.67 -0.38 -7.67
C LEU A 295 -8.38 -0.18 -6.85
N ARG A 296 -8.31 -0.73 -5.63
CA ARG A 296 -7.09 -0.71 -4.80
C ARG A 296 -5.93 -1.45 -5.46
N VAL A 297 -6.19 -2.63 -6.03
CA VAL A 297 -5.16 -3.44 -6.68
C VAL A 297 -4.66 -2.77 -7.96
N LEU A 298 -5.58 -2.29 -8.80
CA LEU A 298 -5.23 -1.58 -10.03
C LEU A 298 -4.42 -0.31 -9.77
N SER A 299 -4.82 0.48 -8.75
CA SER A 299 -4.04 1.66 -8.35
C SER A 299 -2.67 1.28 -7.78
N MET A 300 -2.58 0.22 -6.97
CA MET A 300 -1.29 -0.28 -6.46
C MET A 300 -0.36 -0.70 -7.60
N LEU A 301 -0.87 -1.40 -8.61
CA LEU A 301 -0.09 -1.76 -9.80
C LEU A 301 0.37 -0.52 -10.56
N TRP A 302 -0.47 0.51 -10.67
CA TRP A 302 -0.08 1.77 -11.31
C TRP A 302 1.02 2.51 -10.53
N ILE A 303 0.96 2.52 -9.19
CA ILE A 303 2.02 3.05 -8.33
C ILE A 303 3.33 2.26 -8.52
N ILE A 304 3.26 0.93 -8.54
CA ILE A 304 4.43 0.06 -8.77
C ILE A 304 5.05 0.37 -10.14
N LEU A 305 4.25 0.60 -11.17
CA LEU A 305 4.74 1.01 -12.50
C LEU A 305 5.51 2.34 -12.41
N GLY A 306 4.92 3.38 -11.82
CA GLY A 306 5.57 4.68 -11.65
C GLY A 306 6.88 4.59 -10.86
N HIS A 307 6.88 3.84 -9.76
CA HIS A 307 8.06 3.61 -8.93
C HIS A 307 9.13 2.76 -9.62
N THR A 308 8.76 1.80 -10.46
CA THR A 308 9.73 1.04 -11.27
C THR A 308 10.53 2.04 -12.10
N TYR A 309 9.85 2.88 -12.88
CA TYR A 309 10.52 3.89 -13.70
C TYR A 309 11.35 4.89 -12.89
N SER A 310 10.81 5.43 -11.79
CA SER A 310 11.50 6.47 -11.02
C SER A 310 12.72 5.94 -10.23
N TYR A 311 12.65 4.73 -9.67
CA TYR A 311 13.77 4.15 -8.92
C TYR A 311 14.89 3.64 -9.82
N PHE A 312 14.59 3.13 -11.03
CA PHE A 312 15.63 2.85 -12.02
C PHE A 312 16.45 4.10 -12.37
N ILE A 313 15.80 5.26 -12.52
CA ILE A 313 16.51 6.54 -12.78
C ILE A 313 17.29 6.99 -11.54
N ALA A 314 16.74 6.82 -10.33
CA ALA A 314 17.32 7.37 -9.11
C ALA A 314 18.39 6.47 -8.43
N THR A 315 18.31 5.15 -8.60
CA THR A 315 19.09 4.16 -7.84
C THR A 315 20.03 3.34 -8.73
N ALA A 316 19.59 2.91 -9.92
CA ALA A 316 20.42 2.12 -10.83
C ALA A 316 21.40 3.01 -11.61
N ALA A 317 22.55 2.46 -12.00
CA ALA A 317 23.43 3.12 -12.96
C ALA A 317 22.90 2.86 -14.38
N VAL A 318 22.34 3.88 -15.02
CA VAL A 318 21.70 3.75 -16.34
C VAL A 318 22.69 4.03 -17.46
N GLY A 319 23.06 3.01 -18.23
CA GLY A 319 24.06 3.09 -19.30
C GLY A 319 23.69 4.01 -20.47
N ASN A 320 22.39 4.23 -20.70
CA ASN A 320 21.84 5.05 -21.79
C ASN A 320 20.92 6.17 -21.28
N ILE A 321 21.38 6.96 -20.32
CA ILE A 321 20.60 8.03 -19.69
C ILE A 321 20.03 9.07 -20.68
N LEU A 322 20.67 9.31 -21.82
CA LEU A 322 20.13 10.19 -22.88
C LEU A 322 18.82 9.64 -23.49
N GLY A 323 18.63 8.32 -23.46
CA GLY A 323 17.34 7.70 -23.78
C GLY A 323 16.25 8.12 -22.80
N ALA A 324 16.58 8.35 -21.52
CA ALA A 324 15.64 8.79 -20.47
C ALA A 324 14.99 10.14 -20.77
N GLU A 325 15.73 11.10 -21.34
CA GLU A 325 15.16 12.40 -21.74
C GLU A 325 14.09 12.22 -22.84
N SER A 326 14.34 11.32 -23.79
CA SER A 326 13.38 11.03 -24.85
C SER A 326 12.10 10.36 -24.34
N LEU A 327 12.12 9.72 -23.16
CA LEU A 327 10.94 9.08 -22.57
C LEU A 327 9.91 10.09 -22.07
N LEU A 328 10.36 11.17 -21.42
CA LEU A 328 9.47 12.23 -20.94
C LEU A 328 8.67 12.88 -22.08
N LYS A 329 9.22 12.88 -23.30
CA LYS A 329 8.57 13.37 -24.53
C LYS A 329 7.60 12.36 -25.16
N ARG A 330 7.50 11.12 -24.67
CA ARG A 330 6.55 10.14 -25.23
C ARG A 330 5.15 10.35 -24.66
N PHE A 331 4.15 10.27 -25.53
CA PHE A 331 2.75 10.35 -25.12
C PHE A 331 2.35 9.22 -24.17
N SER A 332 2.78 7.99 -24.48
CA SER A 332 2.53 6.81 -23.63
C SER A 332 3.15 6.94 -22.24
N PHE A 333 4.29 7.63 -22.12
CA PHE A 333 4.98 7.80 -20.85
C PHE A 333 4.25 8.73 -19.88
N GLN A 334 3.33 9.58 -20.37
CA GLN A 334 2.51 10.41 -19.48
C GLN A 334 1.62 9.56 -18.55
N PHE A 335 1.25 8.35 -18.98
CA PHE A 335 0.59 7.40 -18.09
C PHE A 335 1.47 6.99 -16.89
N VAL A 336 2.79 6.88 -17.10
CA VAL A 336 3.76 6.57 -16.03
C VAL A 336 3.97 7.78 -15.13
N VAL A 337 4.14 8.99 -15.71
CA VAL A 337 4.21 10.25 -14.95
C VAL A 337 2.96 10.45 -14.10
N GLY A 338 1.79 10.11 -14.65
CA GLY A 338 0.50 10.15 -13.98
C GLY A 338 0.31 9.12 -12.86
N ALA A 339 1.24 8.17 -12.64
CA ALA A 339 1.13 7.16 -11.58
C ALA A 339 0.97 7.77 -10.17
N GLU A 340 1.41 9.01 -9.98
CA GLU A 340 1.18 9.79 -8.76
C GLU A 340 -0.32 9.92 -8.42
N PHE A 341 -1.20 9.96 -9.44
CA PHE A 341 -2.66 9.99 -9.26
C PHE A 341 -3.22 8.68 -8.69
N GLY A 342 -2.47 7.58 -8.76
CA GLY A 342 -2.84 6.32 -8.11
C GLY A 342 -3.03 6.51 -6.59
N VAL A 343 -2.18 7.32 -5.96
CA VAL A 343 -2.27 7.62 -4.52
C VAL A 343 -3.56 8.40 -4.18
N ASP A 344 -4.04 9.24 -5.09
CA ASP A 344 -5.25 10.05 -4.89
C ASP A 344 -6.50 9.17 -4.75
N LEU A 345 -6.56 8.01 -5.43
CA LEU A 345 -7.61 7.02 -5.18
C LEU A 345 -7.65 6.59 -3.71
N PHE A 346 -6.50 6.29 -3.11
CA PHE A 346 -6.48 5.83 -1.73
C PHE A 346 -6.97 6.91 -0.77
N PHE A 347 -6.65 8.19 -1.01
CA PHE A 347 -7.23 9.30 -0.25
C PHE A 347 -8.75 9.39 -0.40
N VAL A 348 -9.29 9.28 -1.62
CA VAL A 348 -10.74 9.25 -1.88
C VAL A 348 -11.40 8.10 -1.10
N LEU A 349 -10.82 6.90 -1.15
CA LEU A 349 -11.34 5.74 -0.43
C LEU A 349 -11.27 5.93 1.10
N SER A 350 -10.18 6.49 1.61
CA SER A 350 -10.02 6.77 3.03
C SER A 350 -11.06 7.76 3.54
N GLY A 351 -11.32 8.85 2.81
CA GLY A 351 -12.34 9.84 3.18
C GLY A 351 -13.75 9.24 3.19
N MET A 352 -14.09 8.47 2.15
CA MET A 352 -15.40 7.80 2.06
C MET A 352 -15.61 6.80 3.20
N LEU A 353 -14.60 5.98 3.50
CA LEU A 353 -14.69 4.96 4.56
C LEU A 353 -14.66 5.57 5.97
N ALA A 354 -13.96 6.70 6.17
CA ALA A 354 -14.00 7.43 7.43
C ALA A 354 -15.42 7.93 7.73
N VAL A 355 -16.08 8.54 6.75
CA VAL A 355 -17.48 8.97 6.86
C VAL A 355 -18.40 7.78 7.13
N HIS A 356 -18.31 6.73 6.33
CA HIS A 356 -19.16 5.55 6.47
C HIS A 356 -19.03 4.89 7.85
N SER A 357 -17.81 4.68 8.32
CA SER A 357 -17.55 4.01 9.60
C SER A 357 -17.99 4.84 10.82
N LEU A 358 -17.70 6.15 10.84
CA LEU A 358 -18.04 6.99 11.98
C LEU A 358 -19.54 7.31 12.04
N LEU A 359 -20.19 7.56 10.91
CA LEU A 359 -21.65 7.79 10.88
C LEU A 359 -22.42 6.53 11.26
N ALA A 360 -21.98 5.34 10.84
CA ALA A 360 -22.58 4.07 11.27
C ALA A 360 -22.49 3.90 12.80
N GLN A 361 -21.33 4.19 13.39
CA GLN A 361 -21.17 4.17 14.85
C GLN A 361 -22.10 5.18 15.54
N LEU A 362 -22.14 6.43 15.07
CA LEU A 362 -23.00 7.47 15.63
C LEU A 362 -24.48 7.10 15.60
N LYS A 363 -24.94 6.48 14.50
CA LYS A 363 -26.31 5.98 14.38
C LYS A 363 -26.59 4.85 15.39
N SER A 364 -25.65 3.91 15.56
CA SER A 364 -25.83 2.77 16.47
C SER A 364 -25.78 3.12 17.97
N THR A 365 -25.09 4.22 18.33
CA THR A 365 -24.88 4.61 19.73
C THR A 365 -25.66 5.87 20.14
N ASN A 366 -26.66 6.27 19.36
CA ASN A 366 -27.43 7.51 19.56
C ASN A 366 -26.53 8.74 19.77
N GLY A 367 -25.49 8.88 18.93
CA GLY A 367 -24.58 10.02 18.93
C GLY A 367 -23.37 9.91 19.88
N LYS A 368 -23.20 8.80 20.62
CA LYS A 368 -22.09 8.63 21.59
C LYS A 368 -20.93 7.83 20.98
N VAL A 369 -19.81 8.47 20.64
CA VAL A 369 -18.61 7.76 20.13
C VAL A 369 -17.37 8.16 20.92
N SER A 370 -16.56 7.18 21.31
CA SER A 370 -15.24 7.41 21.92
C SER A 370 -14.22 7.71 20.83
N LEU A 371 -13.82 8.99 20.72
CA LEU A 371 -12.78 9.41 19.78
C LEU A 371 -11.41 8.77 20.06
N VAL A 372 -11.10 8.55 21.34
CA VAL A 372 -9.87 7.86 21.74
C VAL A 372 -9.81 6.46 21.13
N LYS A 373 -10.90 5.70 21.28
CA LYS A 373 -11.01 4.36 20.68
C LYS A 373 -10.96 4.42 19.16
N PHE A 374 -11.64 5.40 18.54
CA PHE A 374 -11.63 5.60 17.09
C PHE A 374 -10.24 5.87 16.51
N TYR A 375 -9.45 6.76 17.13
CA TYR A 375 -8.09 7.05 16.69
C TYR A 375 -7.10 5.94 17.02
N PHE A 376 -7.22 5.33 18.21
CA PHE A 376 -6.38 4.20 18.60
C PHE A 376 -6.53 3.04 17.61
N HIS A 377 -7.76 2.68 17.24
CA HIS A 377 -8.02 1.64 16.26
C HIS A 377 -7.33 1.90 14.92
N ARG A 378 -7.36 3.15 14.44
CA ARG A 378 -6.68 3.50 13.18
C ARG A 378 -5.16 3.44 13.32
N TYR A 379 -4.62 3.99 14.41
CA TYR A 379 -3.18 4.00 14.65
C TYR A 379 -2.63 2.57 14.82
N TRP A 380 -3.29 1.73 15.62
CA TRP A 380 -2.91 0.33 15.83
C TRP A 380 -2.97 -0.51 14.56
N ARG A 381 -3.89 -0.18 13.64
CA ARG A 381 -3.96 -0.84 12.34
C ARG A 381 -2.77 -0.51 11.43
N ILE A 382 -2.22 0.71 11.52
CA ILE A 382 -1.17 1.21 10.61
C ILE A 382 0.22 1.04 11.22
N ALA A 383 0.44 1.61 12.41
CA ALA A 383 1.77 1.81 12.97
C ALA A 383 2.61 0.53 13.15
N PRO A 384 2.07 -0.61 13.65
CA PRO A 384 2.90 -1.77 13.92
C PRO A 384 3.56 -2.37 12.68
N LEU A 385 2.78 -2.63 11.62
CA LEU A 385 3.35 -3.18 10.38
C LEU A 385 4.28 -2.17 9.70
N PHE A 386 3.88 -0.90 9.69
CA PHE A 386 4.69 0.20 9.16
C PHE A 386 6.09 0.26 9.79
N LEU A 387 6.17 0.21 11.13
CA LEU A 387 7.44 0.24 11.86
C LEU A 387 8.28 -1.01 11.62
N ILE A 388 7.64 -2.18 11.55
CA ILE A 388 8.33 -3.44 11.21
C ILE A 388 8.96 -3.33 9.83
N VAL A 389 8.22 -2.86 8.81
CA VAL A 389 8.75 -2.75 7.44
C VAL A 389 9.89 -1.72 7.35
N ILE A 390 9.80 -0.59 8.05
CA ILE A 390 10.91 0.37 8.14
C ILE A 390 12.14 -0.31 8.75
N TRP A 391 11.97 -1.06 9.82
CA TRP A 391 13.07 -1.78 10.46
C TRP A 391 13.67 -2.85 9.54
N ILE A 392 12.85 -3.57 8.77
CA ILE A 392 13.32 -4.50 7.73
C ILE A 392 14.15 -3.76 6.68
N GLY A 393 13.65 -2.66 6.12
CA GLY A 393 14.40 -1.88 5.15
C GLY A 393 15.70 -1.31 5.73
N TRP A 394 15.64 -0.73 6.93
CA TRP A 394 16.77 -0.03 7.55
C TRP A 394 17.84 -0.97 8.10
N LYS A 395 17.48 -2.10 8.70
CA LYS A 395 18.45 -2.97 9.38
C LYS A 395 18.72 -4.28 8.67
N PHE A 396 17.77 -4.81 7.90
CA PHE A 396 17.92 -6.09 7.21
C PHE A 396 18.31 -5.92 5.75
N ALA A 397 17.52 -5.19 4.96
CA ALA A 397 17.66 -5.11 3.51
C ALA A 397 19.03 -4.54 3.09
N ILE A 398 19.53 -3.52 3.79
CA ILE A 398 20.85 -2.91 3.55
C ILE A 398 22.05 -3.86 3.72
N GLN A 399 21.85 -5.08 4.21
CA GLN A 399 22.90 -6.08 4.43
C GLN A 399 22.82 -7.29 3.48
N LEU A 400 21.87 -7.29 2.53
CA LEU A 400 21.63 -8.43 1.64
C LEU A 400 22.55 -8.49 0.42
N GLY A 401 22.82 -7.36 -0.20
CA GLY A 401 23.58 -7.25 -1.44
C GLY A 401 25.02 -6.81 -1.26
N ASN A 402 25.74 -6.77 -2.38
CA ASN A 402 27.13 -6.38 -2.48
C ASN A 402 27.46 -5.74 -3.84
N GLY A 403 26.48 -5.22 -4.57
CA GLY A 403 26.72 -4.55 -5.85
C GLY A 403 27.49 -3.21 -5.78
N PRO A 404 27.94 -2.69 -6.94
CA PRO A 404 28.57 -1.37 -7.12
C PRO A 404 27.86 -0.22 -6.40
N MET A 405 26.53 -0.15 -6.49
CA MET A 405 25.71 0.94 -5.95
C MET A 405 25.31 0.70 -4.49
N TRP A 406 25.70 -0.43 -3.91
CA TRP A 406 25.23 -0.89 -2.62
C TRP A 406 25.61 0.07 -1.48
N LYS A 407 26.84 0.59 -1.46
CA LYS A 407 27.27 1.55 -0.44
C LYS A 407 26.43 2.83 -0.45
N LEU A 408 26.13 3.35 -1.64
CA LEU A 408 25.29 4.54 -1.81
C LEU A 408 23.87 4.27 -1.32
N TYR A 409 23.32 3.08 -1.63
CA TYR A 409 22.04 2.65 -1.09
C TYR A 409 22.06 2.61 0.44
N GLN A 410 23.07 1.98 1.06
CA GLN A 410 23.23 1.94 2.52
C GLN A 410 23.29 3.33 3.13
N GLU A 411 24.07 4.25 2.57
CA GLU A 411 24.18 5.62 3.08
C GLU A 411 22.87 6.40 2.94
N SER A 412 22.16 6.20 1.82
CA SER A 412 20.84 6.82 1.56
C SER A 412 19.74 6.35 2.52
N VAL A 413 19.94 5.22 3.20
CA VAL A 413 18.98 4.69 4.18
C VAL A 413 19.50 4.95 5.61
N ASN A 414 20.75 4.60 5.91
CA ASN A 414 21.28 4.68 7.27
C ASN A 414 21.29 6.10 7.84
N LYS A 415 21.80 7.09 7.09
CA LYS A 415 21.91 8.48 7.59
C LYS A 415 20.53 9.11 7.81
N PRO A 416 19.57 9.02 6.85
CA PRO A 416 18.21 9.51 7.06
C PRO A 416 17.46 8.79 8.18
N CYS A 417 17.45 7.45 8.17
CA CYS A 417 16.67 6.66 9.12
C CYS A 417 17.18 6.81 10.56
N SER A 418 18.49 6.89 10.79
CA SER A 418 19.03 7.10 12.15
C SER A 418 18.58 8.43 12.77
N LYS A 419 18.41 9.47 11.94
CA LYS A 419 18.01 10.81 12.40
C LYS A 419 16.49 10.99 12.50
N SER A 420 15.72 10.31 11.64
CA SER A 420 14.29 10.57 11.44
C SER A 420 13.35 9.38 11.73
N TRP A 421 13.83 8.27 12.31
CA TRP A 421 12.97 7.11 12.61
C TRP A 421 11.77 7.47 13.51
N TRP A 422 11.95 8.38 14.47
CA TRP A 422 10.89 8.82 15.39
C TRP A 422 9.76 9.56 14.66
N ALA A 423 10.10 10.36 13.64
CA ALA A 423 9.12 11.08 12.82
C ALA A 423 8.22 10.11 12.03
N ASN A 424 8.76 8.96 11.64
CA ASN A 424 7.98 7.88 11.05
C ASN A 424 7.01 7.28 12.09
N ALA A 425 7.47 6.98 13.31
CA ALA A 425 6.62 6.42 14.37
C ALA A 425 5.43 7.32 14.74
N PHE A 426 5.61 8.64 14.69
CA PHE A 426 4.55 9.62 14.91
C PHE A 426 3.75 9.99 13.66
N LEU A 427 4.07 9.42 12.48
CA LEU A 427 3.37 9.70 11.22
C LEU A 427 3.39 11.21 10.84
N ILE A 428 4.56 11.84 10.95
CA ILE A 428 4.79 13.27 10.65
C ILE A 428 5.91 13.49 9.61
N THR A 429 6.13 12.49 8.75
CA THR A 429 7.22 12.48 7.76
C THR A 429 7.07 13.53 6.65
N ASP A 430 5.88 14.11 6.53
CA ASP A 430 5.55 15.22 5.64
C ASP A 430 6.04 16.58 6.18
N PHE A 431 6.23 16.71 7.50
CA PHE A 431 6.77 17.91 8.14
C PHE A 431 8.28 17.83 8.35
N TYR A 432 8.76 16.68 8.80
CA TYR A 432 10.17 16.47 9.10
C TYR A 432 10.59 15.03 8.78
N PRO A 433 11.75 14.83 8.12
CA PRO A 433 12.68 15.83 7.59
C PRO A 433 12.24 16.35 6.22
N LYS A 434 13.09 17.16 5.56
CA LYS A 434 12.89 17.45 4.11
C LYS A 434 12.92 16.14 3.32
N TRP A 435 12.21 16.12 2.18
CA TRP A 435 12.03 14.94 1.32
C TRP A 435 13.32 14.19 1.02
N GLU A 436 14.39 14.91 0.66
CA GLU A 436 15.70 14.33 0.30
C GLU A 436 16.38 13.61 1.46
N ASN A 437 15.98 13.94 2.70
CA ASN A 437 16.53 13.40 3.93
C ASN A 437 15.56 12.44 4.62
N SER A 438 14.47 12.04 3.95
CA SER A 438 13.50 11.09 4.48
C SER A 438 14.06 9.66 4.44
N CYS A 439 13.78 8.89 5.50
CA CYS A 439 14.20 7.47 5.61
C CYS A 439 13.77 6.65 4.39
N PHE A 440 12.48 6.68 4.06
CA PHE A 440 11.94 6.14 2.83
C PHE A 440 10.94 7.15 2.27
N GLY A 441 11.18 7.60 1.03
CA GLY A 441 10.41 8.65 0.38
C GLY A 441 8.91 8.36 0.42
N HIS A 442 8.47 7.18 -0.06
CA HIS A 442 7.06 6.81 -0.23
C HIS A 442 6.21 6.80 1.05
N LEU A 443 6.79 6.89 2.24
CA LEU A 443 6.05 6.80 3.50
C LEU A 443 5.23 8.05 3.85
N TRP A 444 5.49 9.18 3.18
CA TRP A 444 4.75 10.45 3.35
C TRP A 444 3.23 10.27 3.27
N TYR A 445 2.77 9.42 2.35
CA TYR A 445 1.35 9.16 2.11
C TYR A 445 0.62 8.71 3.38
N LEU A 446 1.23 7.82 4.16
CA LEU A 446 0.62 7.29 5.38
C LEU A 446 0.55 8.34 6.50
N SER A 447 1.50 9.26 6.52
CA SER A 447 1.46 10.42 7.44
C SER A 447 0.26 11.30 7.13
N LEU A 448 0.08 11.67 5.86
CA LEU A 448 -1.07 12.46 5.43
C LEU A 448 -2.40 11.75 5.63
N ASP A 449 -2.50 10.47 5.27
CA ASP A 449 -3.74 9.70 5.43
C ASP A 449 -4.21 9.67 6.89
N PHE A 450 -3.28 9.49 7.84
CA PHE A 450 -3.58 9.52 9.25
C PHE A 450 -3.98 10.93 9.73
N GLN A 451 -3.27 11.98 9.29
CA GLN A 451 -3.61 13.37 9.62
C GLN A 451 -5.00 13.78 9.11
N PHE A 452 -5.35 13.41 7.88
CA PHE A 452 -6.70 13.64 7.34
C PHE A 452 -7.75 12.84 8.12
N TYR A 453 -7.41 11.62 8.54
CA TYR A 453 -8.28 10.83 9.41
C TYR A 453 -8.49 11.47 10.79
N LEU A 454 -7.47 12.12 11.38
CA LEU A 454 -7.60 12.88 12.63
C LEU A 454 -8.55 14.08 12.48
N LEU A 455 -8.55 14.74 11.32
CA LEU A 455 -9.47 15.85 11.04
C LEU A 455 -10.91 15.37 10.80
N SER A 456 -11.08 14.15 10.29
CA SER A 456 -12.36 13.65 9.79
C SER A 456 -13.53 13.71 10.79
N PRO A 457 -13.38 13.40 12.10
CA PRO A 457 -14.51 13.43 13.02
C PRO A 457 -15.11 14.82 13.20
N ALA A 458 -14.29 15.87 13.20
CA ALA A 458 -14.79 17.24 13.31
C ALA A 458 -15.76 17.58 12.18
N ILE A 459 -15.38 17.27 10.94
CA ILE A 459 -16.21 17.47 9.75
C ILE A 459 -17.46 16.58 9.80
N ILE A 460 -17.32 15.32 10.21
CA ILE A 460 -18.42 14.36 10.29
C ILE A 460 -19.43 14.74 11.39
N PHE A 461 -18.98 15.27 12.53
CA PHE A 461 -19.87 15.78 13.58
C PHE A 461 -20.65 17.00 13.12
N LEU A 462 -20.00 17.92 12.40
CA LEU A 462 -20.70 19.06 11.79
C LEU A 462 -21.78 18.59 10.83
N PHE A 463 -21.48 17.60 9.97
CA PHE A 463 -22.45 16.97 9.08
C PHE A 463 -23.60 16.28 9.84
N TYR A 464 -23.28 15.51 10.89
CA TYR A 464 -24.25 14.79 11.71
C TYR A 464 -25.21 15.75 12.42
N ARG A 465 -24.70 16.90 12.90
CA ARG A 465 -25.52 17.96 13.51
C ARG A 465 -26.37 18.69 12.48
N ASN A 466 -25.77 19.02 11.33
CA ASN A 466 -26.46 19.69 10.22
C ASN A 466 -25.72 19.43 8.90
N ARG A 467 -26.41 18.78 7.98
CA ARG A 467 -25.90 18.39 6.66
C ARG A 467 -25.30 19.57 5.90
N LYS A 468 -25.92 20.75 5.94
CA LYS A 468 -25.43 21.95 5.25
C LYS A 468 -24.08 22.41 5.80
N PHE A 469 -23.89 22.38 7.12
CA PHE A 469 -22.62 22.73 7.74
C PHE A 469 -21.51 21.71 7.42
N GLY A 470 -21.85 20.43 7.35
CA GLY A 470 -20.93 19.38 6.88
C GLY A 470 -20.40 19.67 5.48
N TYR A 471 -21.30 19.83 4.49
CA TYR A 471 -20.89 20.16 3.12
C TYR A 471 -20.13 21.50 3.05
N PHE A 472 -20.62 22.54 3.74
CA PHE A 472 -19.97 23.85 3.79
C PHE A 472 -18.52 23.76 4.32
N SER A 473 -18.29 23.00 5.39
CA SER A 473 -16.94 22.82 5.94
C SER A 473 -15.99 22.15 4.94
N VAL A 474 -16.47 21.13 4.21
CA VAL A 474 -15.69 20.47 3.16
C VAL A 474 -15.35 21.43 2.02
N PHE A 475 -16.34 22.16 1.49
CA PHE A 475 -16.11 23.12 0.41
C PHE A 475 -15.18 24.26 0.84
N SER A 476 -15.31 24.74 2.07
CA SER A 476 -14.45 25.80 2.61
C SER A 476 -12.99 25.35 2.72
N LEU A 477 -12.73 24.15 3.24
CA LEU A 477 -11.39 23.58 3.31
C LEU A 477 -10.77 23.34 1.93
N MET A 478 -11.60 22.95 0.95
CA MET A 478 -11.14 22.75 -0.42
C MET A 478 -10.76 24.08 -1.10
N ILE A 479 -11.56 25.13 -0.93
CA ILE A 479 -11.23 26.49 -1.42
C ILE A 479 -9.95 26.99 -0.74
N LEU A 480 -9.83 26.81 0.57
CA LEU A 480 -8.61 27.18 1.30
C LEU A 480 -7.38 26.44 0.78
N SER A 481 -7.50 25.15 0.50
CA SER A 481 -6.44 24.33 -0.11
C SER A 481 -6.02 24.87 -1.48
N PHE A 482 -6.97 25.28 -2.33
CA PHE A 482 -6.67 25.88 -3.62
C PHE A 482 -5.94 27.22 -3.50
N ILE A 483 -6.40 28.09 -2.61
CA ILE A 483 -5.76 29.39 -2.36
C ILE A 483 -4.32 29.17 -1.89
N ILE A 484 -4.11 28.32 -0.88
CA ILE A 484 -2.77 28.04 -0.36
C ILE A 484 -1.87 27.45 -1.46
N THR A 485 -2.37 26.49 -2.24
CA THR A 485 -1.58 25.85 -3.30
C THR A 485 -1.18 26.88 -4.36
N ALA A 486 -2.13 27.69 -4.85
CA ALA A 486 -1.87 28.72 -5.83
C ALA A 486 -0.88 29.79 -5.31
N SER A 487 -1.02 30.20 -4.04
CA SER A 487 -0.10 31.15 -3.41
C SER A 487 1.32 30.59 -3.28
N VAL A 488 1.48 29.33 -2.88
CA VAL A 488 2.79 28.67 -2.74
C VAL A 488 3.44 28.50 -4.12
N VAL A 489 2.71 27.99 -5.11
CA VAL A 489 3.24 27.79 -6.47
C VAL A 489 3.64 29.14 -7.09
N SER A 490 2.82 30.17 -6.91
CA SER A 490 3.11 31.51 -7.42
C SER A 490 4.28 32.17 -6.69
N GLY A 491 4.37 32.04 -5.36
CA GLY A 491 5.41 32.67 -4.55
C GLY A 491 6.82 32.09 -4.78
N TYR A 492 6.91 30.79 -5.06
CA TYR A 492 8.18 30.08 -5.27
C TYR A 492 8.47 29.73 -6.74
N ASN A 493 7.61 30.14 -7.69
CA ASN A 493 7.73 29.79 -9.12
C ASN A 493 7.93 28.28 -9.34
N ILE A 494 7.07 27.47 -8.70
CA ILE A 494 7.20 26.00 -8.75
C ILE A 494 6.70 25.48 -10.10
N SER A 495 7.51 24.66 -10.76
CA SER A 495 7.13 23.92 -11.97
C SER A 495 6.69 22.48 -11.63
N GLN A 496 5.75 21.95 -12.40
CA GLN A 496 5.35 20.53 -12.37
C GLN A 496 6.41 19.63 -13.06
N SER A 497 7.29 20.20 -13.88
CA SER A 497 8.30 19.45 -14.62
C SER A 497 9.30 18.81 -13.69
N VAL A 498 9.49 17.49 -13.81
CA VAL A 498 10.53 16.77 -13.09
C VAL A 498 11.95 17.18 -13.56
N ALA A 499 12.06 17.77 -14.75
CA ALA A 499 13.30 18.30 -15.30
C ALA A 499 13.57 19.75 -14.85
N ALA A 500 12.66 20.38 -14.11
CA ALA A 500 12.87 21.74 -13.62
C ALA A 500 14.02 21.80 -12.60
N PRO A 501 14.87 22.85 -12.62
CA PRO A 501 15.98 23.00 -11.66
C PRO A 501 15.51 22.99 -10.19
N ASN A 502 14.32 23.54 -9.94
CA ASN A 502 13.71 23.62 -8.61
C ASN A 502 12.69 22.50 -8.35
N SER A 503 12.79 21.36 -9.02
CA SER A 503 11.86 20.22 -8.84
C SER A 503 11.79 19.72 -7.39
N SER A 504 12.87 19.88 -6.60
CA SER A 504 12.87 19.59 -5.16
C SER A 504 11.87 20.44 -4.36
N ASP A 505 11.60 21.67 -4.78
CA ASP A 505 10.64 22.55 -4.11
C ASP A 505 9.20 22.07 -4.31
N TYR A 506 8.89 21.49 -5.46
CA TYR A 506 7.59 20.84 -5.68
C TYR A 506 7.34 19.76 -4.62
N TRP A 507 8.32 18.87 -4.41
CA TRP A 507 8.23 17.82 -3.40
C TRP A 507 8.12 18.38 -1.98
N ASN A 508 9.00 19.32 -1.62
CA ASN A 508 9.10 19.84 -0.26
C ASN A 508 8.05 20.88 0.13
N LYS A 509 7.35 21.51 -0.82
CA LYS A 509 6.40 22.61 -0.52
C LYS A 509 4.97 22.33 -0.97
N VAL A 510 4.78 21.42 -1.92
CA VAL A 510 3.46 21.13 -2.49
C VAL A 510 3.10 19.66 -2.34
N TYR A 511 3.86 18.77 -2.97
CA TYR A 511 3.45 17.38 -3.19
C TYR A 511 3.19 16.61 -1.90
N VAL A 512 4.04 16.75 -0.89
CA VAL A 512 3.90 16.01 0.38
C VAL A 512 3.12 16.79 1.44
N LYS A 513 2.64 18.00 1.15
CA LYS A 513 2.07 18.88 2.19
C LYS A 513 0.56 18.72 2.36
N PRO A 514 0.06 18.61 3.62
CA PRO A 514 -1.35 18.30 3.87
C PRO A 514 -2.31 19.34 3.28
N TRP A 515 -1.98 20.64 3.41
CA TRP A 515 -2.81 21.73 2.91
C TRP A 515 -2.89 21.80 1.37
N CYS A 516 -1.94 21.20 0.65
CA CYS A 516 -2.01 21.07 -0.83
C CYS A 516 -2.62 19.73 -1.27
N ARG A 517 -2.75 18.75 -0.36
CA ARG A 517 -3.11 17.36 -0.67
C ARG A 517 -4.44 16.89 -0.13
N ILE A 518 -5.15 17.71 0.63
CA ILE A 518 -6.39 17.29 1.30
C ILE A 518 -7.59 17.10 0.35
N THR A 519 -7.56 17.67 -0.85
CA THR A 519 -8.73 17.73 -1.75
C THR A 519 -9.28 16.36 -2.21
N PRO A 520 -8.47 15.33 -2.53
CA PRO A 520 -8.99 13.99 -2.86
C PRO A 520 -9.70 13.33 -1.67
N PHE A 521 -9.17 13.52 -0.45
CA PHE A 521 -9.79 12.99 0.77
C PHE A 521 -11.16 13.61 1.02
N LEU A 522 -11.26 14.94 0.86
CA LEU A 522 -12.51 15.69 0.98
C LEU A 522 -13.57 15.27 -0.03
N LEU A 523 -13.18 15.00 -1.28
CA LEU A 523 -14.07 14.41 -2.29
C LEU A 523 -14.55 13.02 -1.87
N GLY A 524 -13.66 12.20 -1.31
CA GLY A 524 -14.04 10.95 -0.64
C GLY A 524 -15.11 11.14 0.43
N MET A 525 -14.99 12.17 1.27
CA MET A 525 -15.99 12.48 2.29
C MET A 525 -17.35 12.88 1.68
N ILE A 526 -17.35 13.68 0.61
CA ILE A 526 -18.57 14.04 -0.14
C ILE A 526 -19.27 12.78 -0.62
N LEU A 527 -18.54 11.83 -1.21
CA LEU A 527 -19.12 10.56 -1.64
C LEU A 527 -19.71 9.79 -0.44
N GLY A 528 -19.01 9.74 0.68
CA GLY A 528 -19.50 9.14 1.92
C GLY A 528 -20.81 9.77 2.41
N PHE A 529 -20.92 11.09 2.37
CA PHE A 529 -22.14 11.82 2.75
C PHE A 529 -23.30 11.50 1.79
N VAL A 530 -23.06 11.55 0.49
CA VAL A 530 -24.07 11.23 -0.53
C VAL A 530 -24.58 9.79 -0.37
N LEU A 531 -23.69 8.85 -0.08
CA LEU A 531 -24.06 7.44 0.16
C LEU A 531 -24.85 7.27 1.46
N TYR A 532 -24.50 8.02 2.52
CA TYR A 532 -25.23 7.98 3.79
C TYR A 532 -26.64 8.59 3.69
N GLU A 533 -26.81 9.66 2.92
CA GLU A 533 -28.11 10.32 2.74
C GLU A 533 -29.06 9.57 1.80
N ARG A 534 -28.55 8.57 1.07
CA ARG A 534 -29.35 7.81 0.12
C ARG A 534 -30.37 6.94 0.89
N PRO A 535 -31.68 7.13 0.68
CA PRO A 535 -32.69 6.28 1.32
C PRO A 535 -32.57 4.83 0.83
N GLU A 536 -32.69 3.88 1.75
CA GLU A 536 -32.66 2.42 1.48
C GLU A 536 -33.59 2.00 0.33
N ASN A 537 -34.76 2.63 0.24
CA ASN A 537 -35.78 2.34 -0.78
C ASN A 537 -35.76 3.29 -1.99
N SER A 538 -34.81 4.24 -2.04
CA SER A 538 -34.74 5.20 -3.15
C SER A 538 -33.88 4.66 -4.29
N SER A 539 -34.53 3.90 -5.16
CA SER A 539 -34.03 3.59 -6.49
C SER A 539 -34.25 4.78 -7.43
N ARG A 540 -33.80 6.00 -7.08
CA ARG A 540 -33.72 7.09 -8.06
C ARG A 540 -32.74 6.69 -9.16
N LYS A 541 -33.28 6.03 -10.19
CA LYS A 541 -32.54 5.56 -11.35
C LYS A 541 -32.01 6.78 -12.07
N VAL A 542 -30.69 6.87 -12.20
CA VAL A 542 -30.05 7.93 -12.96
C VAL A 542 -30.43 7.71 -14.44
N ARG A 543 -31.01 8.74 -15.08
CA ARG A 543 -31.43 8.67 -16.48
C ARG A 543 -30.28 8.19 -17.38
N LYS A 544 -30.55 7.31 -18.35
CA LYS A 544 -29.52 6.70 -19.23
C LYS A 544 -28.59 7.75 -19.88
N LYS A 545 -29.14 8.84 -20.42
CA LYS A 545 -28.34 9.93 -21.03
C LYS A 545 -27.40 10.59 -20.01
N LEU A 546 -27.89 10.86 -18.80
CA LEU A 546 -27.07 11.44 -17.72
C LEU A 546 -25.97 10.48 -17.27
N ARG A 547 -26.26 9.17 -17.19
CA ARG A 547 -25.23 8.16 -16.86
C ARG A 547 -24.08 8.15 -17.85
N ILE A 548 -24.39 8.14 -19.16
CA ILE A 548 -23.37 8.17 -20.22
C ILE A 548 -22.56 9.47 -20.15
N SER A 549 -23.25 10.61 -19.99
CA SER A 549 -22.58 11.91 -19.82
C SER A 549 -21.63 11.92 -18.63
N LEU A 550 -22.04 11.37 -17.48
CA LEU A 550 -21.19 11.28 -16.29
C LEU A 550 -19.97 10.36 -16.50
N PHE A 551 -20.13 9.22 -17.19
CA PHE A 551 -18.98 8.36 -17.54
C PHE A 551 -18.00 9.08 -18.47
N LEU A 552 -18.49 9.75 -19.51
CA LEU A 552 -17.65 10.50 -20.45
C LEU A 552 -16.95 11.67 -19.75
N PHE A 553 -17.65 12.40 -18.89
CA PHE A 553 -17.08 13.50 -18.13
C PHE A 553 -16.02 13.01 -17.13
N ALA A 554 -16.27 11.93 -16.41
CA ALA A 554 -15.28 11.31 -15.53
C ALA A 554 -14.03 10.86 -16.30
N GLY A 555 -14.22 10.17 -17.43
CA GLY A 555 -13.13 9.74 -18.30
C GLY A 555 -12.35 10.92 -18.87
N PHE A 556 -13.03 11.99 -19.28
CA PHE A 556 -12.40 13.22 -19.76
C PHE A 556 -11.52 13.86 -18.68
N LEU A 557 -12.04 14.07 -17.46
CA LEU A 557 -11.27 14.65 -16.35
C LEU A 557 -10.03 13.82 -16.00
N MET A 558 -10.15 12.50 -15.96
CA MET A 558 -9.02 11.62 -15.66
C MET A 558 -8.00 11.61 -16.80
N THR A 559 -8.45 11.65 -18.06
CA THR A 559 -7.57 11.65 -19.24
C THR A 559 -6.81 12.97 -19.36
N ILE A 560 -7.49 14.11 -19.27
CA ILE A 560 -6.86 15.43 -19.42
C ILE A 560 -5.83 15.70 -18.32
N THR A 561 -6.05 15.20 -17.10
CA THR A 561 -5.10 15.36 -16.00
C THR A 561 -3.90 14.42 -16.12
N THR A 562 -4.11 13.18 -16.58
CA THR A 562 -3.04 12.19 -16.75
C THR A 562 -2.14 12.50 -17.96
N PHE A 563 -2.73 12.88 -19.09
CA PHE A 563 -2.00 13.13 -20.34
C PHE A 563 -1.73 14.61 -20.59
N GLY A 564 -2.28 15.52 -19.77
CA GLY A 564 -2.14 16.96 -19.92
C GLY A 564 -0.69 17.43 -19.86
N THR A 565 0.17 16.75 -19.08
CA THR A 565 1.61 17.04 -18.98
C THR A 565 2.39 16.73 -20.25
N TYR A 566 1.78 16.19 -21.29
CA TYR A 566 2.47 15.89 -22.55
C TYR A 566 3.15 17.14 -23.16
N SER A 567 2.47 18.27 -23.19
CA SER A 567 3.03 19.52 -23.73
C SER A 567 4.14 20.10 -22.86
N LEU A 568 4.15 19.81 -21.55
CA LEU A 568 5.15 20.26 -20.60
C LEU A 568 6.57 19.85 -21.03
N TYR A 569 6.71 18.62 -21.53
CA TYR A 569 8.01 18.05 -21.88
C TYR A 569 8.46 18.35 -23.33
N HIS A 570 7.62 19.01 -24.12
CA HIS A 570 7.94 19.44 -25.49
C HIS A 570 8.40 20.90 -25.60
N SER A 571 8.46 21.61 -24.47
CA SER A 571 9.00 22.95 -24.39
C SER A 571 10.53 22.92 -24.42
N ASP A 572 11.14 23.98 -24.95
CA ASP A 572 12.59 24.21 -24.87
C ASP A 572 13.03 24.69 -23.47
N ASP A 573 12.09 25.16 -22.64
CA ASP A 573 12.34 25.51 -21.23
C ASP A 573 12.25 24.26 -20.35
N LEU A 574 13.23 24.08 -19.45
CA LEU A 574 13.23 22.99 -18.45
C LEU A 574 12.05 23.08 -17.48
N ASN A 575 11.54 24.30 -17.23
CA ASN A 575 10.31 24.51 -16.47
C ASN A 575 9.06 24.06 -17.26
N GLY A 576 9.20 23.83 -18.56
CA GLY A 576 8.16 23.38 -19.46
C GLY A 576 7.17 24.49 -19.76
N TRP A 577 6.21 24.63 -18.85
CA TRP A 577 5.10 25.57 -18.92
C TRP A 577 5.42 26.92 -18.30
N ASN A 578 4.67 27.94 -18.69
CA ASN A 578 4.74 29.25 -18.06
C ASN A 578 4.20 29.19 -16.61
N LYS A 579 4.42 30.27 -15.86
CA LYS A 579 4.01 30.36 -14.45
C LYS A 579 2.50 30.13 -14.25
N SER A 580 1.66 30.71 -15.11
CA SER A 580 0.20 30.62 -14.99
C SER A 580 -0.30 29.19 -15.23
N GLU A 581 0.24 28.51 -16.25
CA GLU A 581 -0.07 27.12 -16.56
C GLU A 581 0.31 26.18 -15.40
N ASN A 582 1.48 26.37 -14.80
CA ASN A 582 1.90 25.60 -13.62
C ASN A 582 0.96 25.85 -12.42
N ILE A 583 0.56 27.10 -12.16
CA ILE A 583 -0.39 27.42 -11.09
C ILE A 583 -1.71 26.68 -11.30
N TRP A 584 -2.30 26.76 -12.51
CA TRP A 584 -3.56 26.10 -12.81
C TRP A 584 -3.46 24.58 -12.69
N PHE A 585 -2.45 23.98 -13.32
CA PHE A 585 -2.32 22.54 -13.33
C PHE A 585 -2.05 21.98 -11.92
N ILE A 586 -1.08 22.53 -11.19
CA ILE A 586 -0.72 22.03 -9.85
C ILE A 586 -1.89 22.20 -8.87
N THR A 587 -2.64 23.31 -8.96
CA THR A 587 -3.74 23.59 -8.04
C THR A 587 -4.97 22.70 -8.27
N PHE A 588 -5.33 22.44 -9.55
CA PHE A 588 -6.61 21.83 -9.88
C PHE A 588 -6.54 20.40 -10.41
N SER A 589 -5.39 19.93 -10.91
CA SER A 589 -5.28 18.59 -11.53
C SER A 589 -5.71 17.46 -10.59
N ARG A 590 -5.25 17.48 -9.33
CA ARG A 590 -5.58 16.47 -8.31
C ARG A 590 -7.06 16.46 -7.97
N PHE A 591 -7.66 17.65 -7.85
CA PHE A 591 -9.09 17.80 -7.65
C PHE A 591 -9.87 17.26 -8.85
N ALA A 592 -9.50 17.65 -10.08
CA ALA A 592 -10.17 17.22 -11.31
C ALA A 592 -10.10 15.69 -11.49
N PHE A 593 -8.92 15.09 -11.31
CA PHE A 593 -8.74 13.65 -11.36
C PHE A 593 -9.61 12.93 -10.31
N SER A 594 -9.56 13.42 -9.06
CA SER A 594 -10.31 12.83 -7.94
C SER A 594 -11.83 13.03 -8.08
N LEU A 595 -12.27 14.11 -8.73
CA LEU A 595 -13.67 14.34 -9.07
C LEU A 595 -14.14 13.33 -10.13
N GLY A 596 -13.31 13.06 -11.14
CA GLY A 596 -13.54 11.99 -12.09
C GLY A 596 -13.67 10.63 -11.39
N LEU A 597 -12.75 10.32 -10.46
CA LEU A 597 -12.82 9.11 -9.64
C LEU A 597 -14.08 9.03 -8.77
N LEU A 598 -14.48 10.14 -8.14
CA LEU A 598 -15.70 10.22 -7.32
C LEU A 598 -16.93 9.86 -8.15
N ILE A 599 -17.07 10.48 -9.33
CA ILE A 599 -18.19 10.23 -10.24
C ILE A 599 -18.19 8.77 -10.69
N LEU A 600 -17.03 8.25 -11.10
CA LEU A 600 -16.88 6.87 -11.53
C LEU A 600 -17.26 5.88 -10.41
N LEU A 601 -16.75 6.12 -9.21
CA LEU A 601 -17.00 5.29 -8.04
C LEU A 601 -18.48 5.33 -7.63
N TYR A 602 -19.11 6.51 -7.63
CA TYR A 602 -20.54 6.64 -7.40
C TYR A 602 -21.37 5.81 -8.40
N LEU A 603 -21.03 5.88 -9.70
CA LEU A 603 -21.72 5.11 -10.74
C LEU A 603 -21.56 3.59 -10.55
N PHE A 604 -20.36 3.14 -10.17
CA PHE A 604 -20.12 1.72 -9.88
C PHE A 604 -20.85 1.25 -8.63
N LEU A 605 -20.82 2.00 -7.54
CA LEU A 605 -21.56 1.70 -6.31
C LEU A 605 -23.08 1.72 -6.53
N ALA A 606 -23.57 2.51 -7.49
CA ALA A 606 -24.96 2.53 -7.89
C ALA A 606 -25.33 1.42 -8.92
N GLY A 607 -24.40 0.55 -9.30
CA GLY A 607 -24.66 -0.60 -10.18
C GLY A 607 -24.62 -0.31 -11.69
N TYR A 608 -24.11 0.86 -12.12
CA TYR A 608 -24.19 1.29 -13.52
C TYR A 608 -22.99 0.91 -14.41
N GLY A 609 -22.05 0.09 -13.93
CA GLY A 609 -20.83 -0.23 -14.69
C GLY A 609 -20.93 -1.38 -15.70
N GLY A 610 -22.10 -2.00 -15.87
CA GLY A 610 -22.32 -3.08 -16.85
C GLY A 610 -21.29 -4.22 -16.70
N SER A 611 -20.73 -4.69 -17.82
CA SER A 611 -19.75 -5.79 -17.84
C SER A 611 -18.46 -5.46 -17.08
N ILE A 612 -18.02 -4.19 -17.09
CA ILE A 612 -16.83 -3.76 -16.34
C ILE A 612 -17.05 -3.97 -14.84
N LEU A 613 -18.25 -3.68 -14.34
CA LEU A 613 -18.57 -3.87 -12.94
C LEU A 613 -18.52 -5.34 -12.51
N VAL A 614 -18.90 -6.28 -13.39
CA VAL A 614 -18.81 -7.72 -13.12
C VAL A 614 -17.36 -8.13 -12.87
N PHE A 615 -16.45 -7.70 -13.75
CA PHE A 615 -15.01 -7.96 -13.58
C PHE A 615 -14.44 -7.27 -12.33
N LEU A 616 -14.79 -6.00 -12.11
CA LEU A 616 -14.31 -5.23 -10.96
C LEU A 616 -14.87 -5.72 -9.62
N SER A 617 -16.02 -6.40 -9.63
CA SER A 617 -16.68 -6.96 -8.44
C SER A 617 -16.39 -8.45 -8.26
N SER A 618 -15.43 -9.01 -9.00
CA SER A 618 -15.01 -10.41 -8.84
C SER A 618 -14.26 -10.63 -7.51
N ASP A 619 -14.50 -11.77 -6.87
CA ASP A 619 -13.81 -12.17 -5.64
C ASP A 619 -12.31 -12.46 -5.86
N PHE A 620 -11.88 -12.58 -7.12
CA PHE A 620 -10.47 -12.67 -7.52
C PHE A 620 -9.60 -11.56 -6.89
N TRP A 621 -10.15 -10.34 -6.76
CA TRP A 621 -9.41 -9.19 -6.26
C TRP A 621 -9.21 -9.16 -4.75
N VAL A 622 -10.00 -9.92 -3.99
CA VAL A 622 -10.04 -9.89 -2.53
C VAL A 622 -8.67 -10.15 -1.88
N PRO A 623 -7.96 -11.26 -2.18
CA PRO A 623 -6.68 -11.54 -1.53
C PRO A 623 -5.62 -10.46 -1.82
N PHE A 624 -5.54 -10.00 -3.06
CA PHE A 624 -4.60 -8.94 -3.46
C PHE A 624 -4.94 -7.60 -2.79
N SER A 625 -6.22 -7.25 -2.74
CA SER A 625 -6.67 -6.00 -2.12
C SER A 625 -6.33 -5.93 -0.63
N ARG A 626 -6.38 -7.07 0.08
CA ARG A 626 -6.05 -7.12 1.51
C ARG A 626 -4.54 -7.07 1.75
N ALA A 627 -3.74 -7.59 0.82
CA ALA A 627 -2.29 -7.46 0.87
C ALA A 627 -1.79 -6.07 0.43
N THR A 628 -2.62 -5.25 -0.23
CA THR A 628 -2.21 -3.96 -0.82
C THR A 628 -1.48 -3.04 0.17
N TYR A 629 -1.90 -2.97 1.43
CA TYR A 629 -1.24 -2.13 2.42
C TYR A 629 0.20 -2.60 2.69
N ALA A 630 0.39 -3.89 2.95
CA ALA A 630 1.71 -4.47 3.14
C ALA A 630 2.58 -4.38 1.88
N THR A 631 1.99 -4.61 0.70
CA THR A 631 2.64 -4.44 -0.61
C THR A 631 3.14 -3.00 -0.80
N TYR A 632 2.32 -2.01 -0.46
CA TYR A 632 2.69 -0.60 -0.55
C TYR A 632 3.94 -0.28 0.29
N LEU A 633 4.03 -0.85 1.50
CA LEU A 633 5.17 -0.60 2.38
C LEU A 633 6.48 -1.21 1.83
N ILE A 634 6.42 -2.46 1.36
CA ILE A 634 7.62 -3.25 1.08
C ILE A 634 8.15 -3.10 -0.35
N HIS A 635 7.31 -2.76 -1.34
CA HIS A 635 7.73 -2.77 -2.74
C HIS A 635 8.93 -1.85 -3.06
N PRO A 636 9.07 -0.61 -2.53
CA PRO A 636 10.22 0.24 -2.85
C PRO A 636 11.50 -0.29 -2.21
N ILE A 637 11.39 -0.97 -1.07
CA ILE A 637 12.54 -1.61 -0.41
C ILE A 637 13.05 -2.77 -1.28
N ILE A 638 12.14 -3.59 -1.82
CA ILE A 638 12.49 -4.68 -2.74
C ILE A 638 13.15 -4.13 -4.02
N MET A 639 12.54 -3.13 -4.65
CA MET A 639 13.05 -2.49 -5.86
C MET A 639 14.47 -1.95 -5.66
N ARG A 640 14.64 -1.07 -4.66
CA ARG A 640 15.95 -0.44 -4.40
C ARG A 640 17.02 -1.45 -3.98
N THR A 641 16.64 -2.54 -3.30
CA THR A 641 17.56 -3.62 -2.94
C THR A 641 18.04 -4.36 -4.20
N ILE A 642 17.14 -4.74 -5.09
CA ILE A 642 17.51 -5.46 -6.32
C ILE A 642 18.35 -4.55 -7.25
N GLU A 643 17.94 -3.30 -7.42
CA GLU A 643 18.62 -2.34 -8.28
C GLU A 643 20.02 -1.98 -7.78
N ALA A 644 20.19 -1.79 -6.47
CA ALA A 644 21.50 -1.46 -5.89
C ALA A 644 22.50 -2.63 -5.96
N ASP A 645 22.02 -3.86 -6.15
CA ASP A 645 22.83 -5.06 -6.27
C ASP A 645 23.31 -5.33 -7.71
N PHE A 646 22.80 -4.61 -8.72
CA PHE A 646 23.23 -4.78 -10.11
C PHE A 646 24.72 -4.56 -10.28
N LYS A 647 25.39 -5.59 -10.81
CA LYS A 647 26.84 -5.61 -11.04
C LYS A 647 27.29 -4.90 -12.31
N ALA A 648 26.35 -4.59 -13.19
CA ALA A 648 26.57 -3.89 -14.45
C ALA A 648 25.56 -2.75 -14.59
N SER A 649 25.87 -1.78 -15.45
CA SER A 649 24.94 -0.70 -15.77
C SER A 649 23.67 -1.26 -16.40
N PHE A 650 22.53 -0.76 -15.95
CA PHE A 650 21.23 -1.06 -16.51
C PHE A 650 21.07 -0.38 -17.86
N TYR A 651 20.72 -1.13 -18.90
CA TYR A 651 20.38 -0.58 -20.20
C TYR A 651 18.87 -0.48 -20.35
N TRP A 652 18.38 0.72 -20.58
CA TRP A 652 16.97 1.01 -20.63
C TRP A 652 16.32 0.49 -21.91
N SER A 653 15.25 -0.30 -21.73
CA SER A 653 14.37 -0.77 -22.81
C SER A 653 12.97 -1.01 -22.24
N ASP A 654 11.93 -0.63 -22.98
CA ASP A 654 10.54 -0.77 -22.54
C ASP A 654 10.19 -2.23 -22.21
N SER A 655 10.71 -3.17 -23.00
CA SER A 655 10.53 -4.61 -22.76
C SER A 655 11.20 -5.08 -21.47
N ILE A 656 12.40 -4.57 -21.18
CA ILE A 656 13.13 -4.91 -19.94
C ILE A 656 12.37 -4.35 -18.74
N ILE A 657 11.92 -3.10 -18.81
CA ILE A 657 11.15 -2.49 -17.73
C ILE A 657 9.81 -3.19 -17.51
N ALA A 658 9.14 -3.64 -18.57
CA ALA A 658 7.93 -4.43 -18.44
C ALA A 658 8.18 -5.73 -17.64
N VAL A 659 9.29 -6.43 -17.91
CA VAL A 659 9.70 -7.62 -17.14
C VAL A 659 9.95 -7.28 -15.68
N TYR A 660 10.68 -6.19 -15.39
CA TYR A 660 10.92 -5.76 -14.01
C TYR A 660 9.64 -5.33 -13.30
N PHE A 661 8.75 -4.60 -13.98
CA PHE A 661 7.44 -4.23 -13.45
C PHE A 661 6.62 -5.46 -13.04
N CYS A 662 6.55 -6.49 -13.91
CA CYS A 662 5.88 -7.74 -13.59
C CYS A 662 6.55 -8.45 -12.41
N GLY A 663 7.89 -8.53 -12.40
CA GLY A 663 8.67 -9.14 -11.33
C GLY A 663 8.45 -8.43 -9.98
N PHE A 664 8.55 -7.10 -9.94
CA PHE A 664 8.32 -6.30 -8.74
C PHE A 664 6.86 -6.35 -8.28
N SER A 665 5.89 -6.46 -9.19
CA SER A 665 4.50 -6.66 -8.83
C SER A 665 4.30 -7.99 -8.12
N VAL A 666 4.80 -9.08 -8.70
CA VAL A 666 4.68 -10.43 -8.11
C VAL A 666 5.41 -10.51 -6.77
N LEU A 667 6.66 -10.05 -6.70
CA LEU A 667 7.44 -10.05 -5.47
C LEU A 667 6.82 -9.14 -4.40
N GLY A 668 6.32 -7.97 -4.78
CA GLY A 668 5.65 -7.03 -3.89
C GLY A 668 4.39 -7.63 -3.25
N PHE A 669 3.50 -8.23 -4.05
CA PHE A 669 2.29 -8.87 -3.53
C PHE A 669 2.60 -10.15 -2.74
N ALA A 670 3.59 -10.95 -3.14
CA ALA A 670 4.02 -12.13 -2.39
C ALA A 670 4.57 -11.73 -1.01
N ALA A 671 5.49 -10.75 -0.96
CA ALA A 671 6.04 -10.24 0.29
C ALA A 671 4.97 -9.57 1.15
N GLY A 672 4.08 -8.77 0.53
CA GLY A 672 2.95 -8.15 1.21
C GLY A 672 2.03 -9.17 1.86
N PHE A 673 1.66 -10.24 1.15
CA PHE A 673 0.83 -11.32 1.68
C PHE A 673 1.49 -12.04 2.87
N LEU A 674 2.79 -12.33 2.78
CA LEU A 674 3.55 -12.94 3.88
C LEU A 674 3.59 -12.01 5.11
N LEU A 675 3.84 -10.72 4.91
CA LEU A 675 3.83 -9.73 5.99
C LEU A 675 2.45 -9.60 6.65
N SER A 676 1.37 -9.64 5.85
CA SER A 676 0.01 -9.60 6.38
C SER A 676 -0.35 -10.84 7.22
N LEU A 677 0.20 -12.01 6.87
CA LEU A 677 0.00 -13.25 7.64
C LEU A 677 0.83 -13.28 8.93
N CYS A 678 2.10 -12.88 8.86
CA CYS A 678 3.05 -12.97 9.97
C CYS A 678 2.85 -11.86 11.01
N PHE A 679 2.44 -10.66 10.59
CA PHE A 679 2.41 -9.48 11.46
C PHE A 679 1.02 -8.82 11.50
N GLU A 680 0.47 -8.39 10.36
CA GLU A 680 -0.76 -7.59 10.35
C GLU A 680 -1.95 -8.32 10.98
N SER A 681 -2.26 -9.53 10.51
CA SER A 681 -3.44 -10.28 10.97
C SER A 681 -3.34 -10.68 12.45
N PRO A 682 -2.20 -11.21 12.95
CA PRO A 682 -2.03 -11.46 14.38
C PRO A 682 -2.19 -10.19 15.24
N LEU A 683 -1.58 -9.07 14.84
CA LEU A 683 -1.63 -7.81 15.59
C LEU A 683 -3.04 -7.22 15.65
N MET A 684 -3.81 -7.33 14.55
CA MET A 684 -5.23 -6.98 14.54
C MET A 684 -6.08 -7.91 15.42
N ASN A 685 -5.72 -9.19 15.52
CA ASN A 685 -6.44 -10.11 16.40
C ASN A 685 -6.16 -9.81 17.89
N PHE A 686 -4.93 -9.43 18.24
CA PHE A 686 -4.58 -9.04 19.61
C PHE A 686 -5.34 -7.80 20.08
N GLU A 687 -5.53 -6.82 19.20
CA GLU A 687 -6.35 -5.64 19.49
C GLU A 687 -7.78 -5.99 19.89
N LYS A 688 -8.42 -6.92 19.15
CA LYS A 688 -9.79 -7.36 19.47
C LYS A 688 -9.85 -7.98 20.86
N ILE A 689 -8.91 -8.85 21.18
CA ILE A 689 -8.82 -9.51 22.49
C ILE A 689 -8.62 -8.48 23.60
N PHE A 690 -7.76 -7.48 23.36
CA PHE A 690 -7.53 -6.39 24.30
C PHE A 690 -8.84 -5.64 24.63
N TRP A 691 -9.56 -5.18 23.61
CA TRP A 691 -10.82 -4.45 23.81
C TRP A 691 -11.94 -5.33 24.39
N GLU A 692 -11.97 -6.62 24.09
CA GLU A 692 -12.89 -7.56 24.73
C GLU A 692 -12.61 -7.69 26.24
N LYS A 693 -11.34 -7.78 26.64
CA LYS A 693 -10.93 -7.87 28.05
C LYS A 693 -11.25 -6.58 28.80
N VAL A 694 -10.91 -5.42 28.22
CA VAL A 694 -11.26 -4.10 28.79
C VAL A 694 -12.78 -3.97 28.94
N GLY A 695 -13.56 -4.35 27.92
CA GLY A 695 -15.01 -4.29 27.96
C GLY A 695 -15.64 -5.20 29.02
N ARG A 696 -15.04 -6.37 29.31
CA ARG A 696 -15.50 -7.25 30.41
C ARG A 696 -15.19 -6.64 31.78
N SER A 697 -13.97 -6.14 31.98
CA SER A 697 -13.55 -5.51 33.23
C SER A 697 -14.42 -4.29 33.60
N LEU A 698 -14.74 -3.44 32.61
CA LEU A 698 -15.64 -2.30 32.83
C LEU A 698 -17.07 -2.73 33.21
N LYS A 699 -17.57 -3.84 32.66
CA LYS A 699 -18.87 -4.39 33.03
C LYS A 699 -18.87 -4.97 34.44
N GLU A 700 -17.78 -5.64 34.84
CA GLU A 700 -17.62 -6.17 36.19
C GLU A 700 -17.53 -5.05 37.23
N GLN A 701 -16.77 -3.97 36.95
CA GLN A 701 -16.73 -2.79 37.82
C GLN A 701 -18.09 -2.09 37.95
N ASN A 702 -18.82 -1.92 36.85
CA ASN A 702 -20.16 -1.32 36.89
C ASN A 702 -21.19 -2.20 37.61
N LYS A 703 -20.99 -3.53 37.63
CA LYS A 703 -21.82 -4.44 38.41
C LYS A 703 -21.52 -4.31 39.90
N ASN A 704 -20.24 -4.28 40.28
CA ASN A 704 -19.79 -4.15 41.66
C ASN A 704 -20.06 -2.76 42.28
N ASN A 705 -20.28 -1.72 41.47
CA ASN A 705 -20.67 -0.39 41.94
C ASN A 705 -22.20 -0.19 42.05
N LYS A 706 -22.99 -1.15 41.55
CA LYS A 706 -24.46 -1.17 41.64
C LYS A 706 -24.99 -2.10 42.73
N GLU A 707 -24.17 -3.08 43.13
CA GLU A 707 -24.31 -3.85 44.37
C GLU A 707 -23.76 -3.04 45.54
#